data_AF-A1B319-F1
#
_entry.id   AF-A1B319-F1
#
_cell.length_a   1.000
_cell.length_b   1.000
_cell.length_c   1.000
_cell.angle_alpha   90.00
_cell.angle_beta   90.00
_cell.angle_gamma   90.00
#
_symmetry.space_group_name_H-M   'P 1'
#
loop_
_entity.id
_entity.type
_entity.pdbx_description
1 polymer ?
#
loop_
_entity_poly.entity_id
_entity_poly.type
_entity_poly.pdbx_seq_one_letter_code
_entity_poly.pdbx_strand_id
1 'polypeptide(L)'
;MLRFLLSFIGAIFSWLVTAVFFIALTVGAVFWMYSRDLPSHEQLAQYAPKTISRIYSAEGRLIDEFAEERRIFVPIGDIPPLVKQAFVSAEDKHFYSHHGFDPMGMGKAVLDAISSGGRNLRGASTITQQVMKNFLLSSDRSVERKIKELILATRLEATLSKDQILELYLNEIFLGQNSFGVAAAAQSYFNKPLTELAPHEAATLAAMPKAPSRYHPVTAKEALTERRDYVLREMWQNGYIDKATYEAEAQQPLRSVQNGDFPAFREQLPQRDYFTDEIRRQLSAQFGAEEFFGGGLAIRATVDPKLQKVAAHALQQALEKYDRGRGVWRGTRVTIPAEQLDSEQEWRAALADASVPRDIEGWFPAVVLSLEGGDASIGIEDQEGIATIPAKDVQWARKRRADGTLAPKAKVASDLLELGDVVLVRRMTSDSDGSFIRWTLRQVPEVQGGFMAMDVNTGRVIAMQGGFSYQSSVFNRATQAQRQPGSSFKPFVYAAALDSGFNPATIVVDEPITVNTPQGLWTPKNASGKFYGPTPMRTGIEQSRNLMTIRIAQGIGMDTVAKYAEKFGVYDHLGHFLANSLGAQETTLFKMVAAYAMFANGGERVEPTLVDRVQDRRGRTIYRHDRRECVTCGQPTLPAGAAPEIRSNRERVMDAITAYQLTSMLEGVVKRGSGRGVNLPVPVAGKTGTTNDAKDVWFIGFTSNIVAGCYLGYDQPRTLGANAYGGTLCVPVFNEFMQEAVKEFGGTVFKVPPGGHFVNIDRFSGAILGPDAKGDNVIAEYFRDGQNLTGLMLVDGGFGRADPGTLPLFTQARDGGQAVTTSTGQKRVIPKKADFGTLSSGGLY
;
A
#
# COMPACT_ATOMS: atom_id res chain seq x y z
N MET A 1 18.46 77.51 56.14
CA MET A 1 18.72 76.06 55.96
C MET A 1 17.47 75.24 55.68
N LEU A 2 16.38 75.34 56.46
CA LEU A 2 15.17 74.52 56.27
C LEU A 2 14.50 74.67 54.88
N ARG A 3 14.43 75.90 54.34
CA ARG A 3 13.92 76.17 52.98
C ARG A 3 14.74 75.50 51.87
N PHE A 4 16.07 75.51 52.01
CA PHE A 4 16.98 74.89 51.04
C PHE A 4 16.87 73.36 51.06
N LEU A 5 16.74 72.77 52.25
CA LEU A 5 16.53 71.33 52.41
C LEU A 5 15.18 70.88 51.82
N LEU A 6 14.11 71.63 52.09
CA LEU A 6 12.77 71.35 51.55
C LEU A 6 12.70 71.55 50.03
N SER A 7 13.38 72.56 49.48
CA SER A 7 13.47 72.75 48.03
C SER A 7 14.32 71.67 47.34
N PHE A 8 15.37 71.18 48.00
CA PHE A 8 16.20 70.08 47.49
C PHE A 8 15.44 68.75 47.47
N ILE A 9 14.73 68.43 48.55
CA ILE A 9 13.85 67.24 48.61
C ILE A 9 12.70 67.37 47.61
N GLY A 10 12.08 68.55 47.50
CA GLY A 10 11.02 68.81 46.52
C GLY A 10 11.49 68.71 45.07
N ALA A 11 12.73 69.13 44.79
CA ALA A 11 13.35 68.96 43.47
C ALA A 11 13.60 67.48 43.17
N ILE A 12 14.16 66.71 44.11
CA ILE A 12 14.37 65.26 43.98
C ILE A 12 13.05 64.52 43.78
N PHE A 13 12.02 64.85 44.57
CA PHE A 13 10.69 64.26 44.44
C PHE A 13 10.05 64.58 43.09
N SER A 14 10.12 65.84 42.64
CA SER A 14 9.60 66.24 41.33
C SER A 14 10.35 65.54 40.20
N TRP A 15 11.67 65.37 40.33
CA TRP A 15 12.48 64.63 39.36
C TRP A 15 12.10 63.15 39.31
N LEU A 16 11.91 62.51 40.47
CA LEU A 16 11.45 61.13 40.58
C LEU A 16 10.06 60.93 39.98
N VAL A 17 9.09 61.79 40.31
CA VAL A 17 7.72 61.70 39.77
C VAL A 17 7.71 61.94 38.26
N THR A 18 8.48 62.91 37.77
CA THR A 18 8.61 63.19 36.33
C THR A 18 9.28 62.01 35.62
N ALA A 19 10.33 61.44 36.19
CA ALA A 19 10.99 60.25 35.65
C ALA A 19 10.02 59.05 35.59
N VAL A 20 9.27 58.78 36.66
CA VAL A 20 8.25 57.72 36.69
C VAL A 20 7.16 57.97 35.65
N PHE A 21 6.69 59.20 35.51
CA PHE A 21 5.68 59.57 34.51
C PHE A 21 6.18 59.33 33.08
N PHE A 22 7.39 59.79 32.74
CA PHE A 22 7.97 59.56 31.42
C PHE A 22 8.29 58.08 31.17
N ILE A 23 8.71 57.32 32.18
CA ILE A 23 8.86 55.86 32.09
C ILE A 23 7.50 55.23 31.78
N ALA A 24 6.44 55.60 32.50
CA ALA A 24 5.09 55.08 32.26
C ALA A 24 4.56 55.45 30.86
N LEU A 25 4.81 56.67 30.39
CA LEU A 25 4.46 57.13 29.04
C LEU A 25 5.21 56.34 27.96
N THR A 26 6.50 56.09 28.19
CA THR A 26 7.35 55.32 27.28
C THR A 26 6.89 53.86 27.21
N VAL A 27 6.62 53.23 28.37
CA VAL A 27 6.07 51.88 28.44
C VAL A 27 4.69 51.82 27.76
N GLY A 28 3.82 52.80 28.00
CA GLY A 28 2.50 52.91 27.37
C GLY A 28 2.59 53.05 25.85
N ALA A 29 3.51 53.89 25.35
CA ALA A 29 3.76 54.07 23.91
C ALA A 29 4.29 52.78 23.26
N VAL A 30 5.20 52.07 23.94
CA VAL A 30 5.72 50.77 23.51
C VAL A 30 4.59 49.73 23.42
N PHE A 31 3.76 49.61 24.45
CA PHE A 31 2.61 48.70 24.46
C PHE A 31 1.60 49.04 23.35
N TRP A 32 1.30 50.32 23.14
CA TRP A 32 0.36 50.77 22.11
C TRP A 32 0.89 50.52 20.69
N MET A 33 2.18 50.81 20.45
CA MET A 33 2.83 50.60 19.16
C MET A 33 2.84 49.13 18.76
N TYR A 34 3.26 48.25 19.68
CA TYR A 34 3.32 46.80 19.41
C TYR A 34 1.97 46.09 19.51
N SER A 35 0.93 46.74 20.03
CA SER A 35 -0.44 46.21 20.13
C SER A 35 -1.18 46.21 18.79
N ARG A 36 -0.82 47.10 17.86
CA ARG A 36 -1.58 47.34 16.61
C ARG A 36 -1.50 46.21 15.60
N ASP A 37 -0.37 45.49 15.54
CA ASP A 37 -0.13 44.44 14.55
C ASP A 37 -0.35 43.02 15.11
N LEU A 38 -1.01 42.89 16.26
CA LEU A 38 -1.22 41.60 16.92
C LEU A 38 -2.56 40.95 16.51
N PRO A 39 -2.59 39.62 16.29
CA PRO A 39 -3.80 38.87 15.96
C PRO A 39 -4.94 39.04 16.97
N SER A 40 -6.18 38.96 16.50
CA SER A 40 -7.39 39.03 17.34
C SER A 40 -7.59 37.77 18.19
N HIS A 41 -8.21 37.91 19.37
CA HIS A 41 -8.48 36.80 20.30
C HIS A 41 -9.35 35.67 19.71
N GLU A 42 -10.19 35.95 18.70
CA GLU A 42 -11.01 34.92 18.03
C GLU A 42 -10.17 33.89 17.24
N GLN A 43 -9.06 34.32 16.64
CA GLN A 43 -8.15 33.44 15.90
C GLN A 43 -7.42 32.47 16.84
N LEU A 44 -7.16 32.90 18.08
CA LEU A 44 -6.54 32.08 19.13
C LEU A 44 -7.49 30.99 19.65
N ALA A 45 -8.80 31.26 19.70
CA ALA A 45 -9.80 30.31 20.18
C ALA A 45 -10.18 29.20 19.16
N GLN A 46 -9.95 29.45 17.86
CA GLN A 46 -10.30 28.51 16.78
C GLN A 46 -9.13 27.66 16.27
N TYR A 47 -7.92 27.87 16.82
CA TYR A 47 -6.73 27.17 16.37
C TYR A 47 -6.79 25.67 16.67
N ALA A 48 -6.30 24.88 15.72
CA ALA A 48 -6.48 23.44 15.72
C ALA A 48 -5.16 22.79 15.31
N PRO A 49 -4.44 22.16 16.24
CA PRO A 49 -3.08 21.72 15.99
C PRO A 49 -3.00 20.57 15.00
N LYS A 50 -1.85 20.46 14.30
CA LYS A 50 -1.57 19.34 13.40
C LYS A 50 -1.52 18.05 14.22
N THR A 51 -2.28 17.03 13.83
CA THR A 51 -2.31 15.75 14.53
C THR A 51 -2.12 14.59 13.56
N ILE A 52 -1.60 13.48 14.09
CA ILE A 52 -1.29 12.28 13.32
C ILE A 52 -2.55 11.64 12.73
N SER A 53 -2.50 11.30 11.44
CA SER A 53 -3.54 10.50 10.80
C SER A 53 -3.24 9.01 10.99
N ARG A 54 -4.30 8.26 11.28
CA ARG A 54 -4.23 6.84 11.66
C ARG A 54 -5.07 6.00 10.72
N ILE A 55 -4.47 4.90 10.27
CA ILE A 55 -5.14 3.91 9.42
C ILE A 55 -5.48 2.69 10.28
N TYR A 56 -6.74 2.30 10.25
CA TYR A 56 -7.31 1.18 10.98
C TYR A 56 -7.76 0.07 10.02
N SER A 57 -7.64 -1.18 10.44
CA SER A 57 -8.23 -2.33 9.74
C SER A 57 -9.77 -2.28 9.80
N ALA A 58 -10.42 -3.20 9.06
CA ALA A 58 -11.87 -3.36 9.14
C ALA A 58 -12.35 -3.67 10.58
N GLU A 59 -11.53 -4.31 11.41
CA GLU A 59 -11.81 -4.65 12.81
C GLU A 59 -11.45 -3.53 13.81
N GLY A 60 -10.93 -2.40 13.33
CA GLY A 60 -10.54 -1.26 14.17
C GLY A 60 -9.13 -1.35 14.79
N ARG A 61 -8.29 -2.28 14.32
CA ARG A 61 -6.87 -2.35 14.75
C ARG A 61 -6.05 -1.31 14.03
N LEU A 62 -5.18 -0.60 14.73
CA LEU A 62 -4.24 0.35 14.10
C LEU A 62 -3.24 -0.43 13.23
N ILE A 63 -3.12 -0.07 11.96
CA ILE A 63 -2.20 -0.73 11.01
C ILE A 63 -1.10 0.20 10.50
N ASP A 64 -1.34 1.52 10.45
CA ASP A 64 -0.30 2.49 10.08
C ASP A 64 -0.61 3.89 10.63
N GLU A 65 0.41 4.72 10.69
CA GLU A 65 0.30 6.13 11.09
C GLU A 65 1.12 7.02 10.16
N PHE A 66 0.59 8.21 9.84
CA PHE A 66 1.24 9.21 9.00
C PHE A 66 1.18 10.59 9.65
N ALA A 67 2.34 11.21 9.81
CA ALA A 67 2.50 12.56 10.33
C ALA A 67 3.81 13.19 9.81
N GLU A 68 3.82 14.51 9.66
CA GLU A 68 5.06 15.30 9.57
C GLU A 68 5.71 15.41 10.96
N GLU A 69 4.90 15.80 11.95
CA GLU A 69 5.27 15.96 13.35
C GLU A 69 4.45 14.98 14.20
N ARG A 70 5.09 14.17 15.06
CA ARG A 70 4.31 13.24 15.91
C ARG A 70 3.63 14.03 17.02
N ARG A 71 2.33 14.29 16.83
CA ARG A 71 1.47 14.93 17.83
C ARG A 71 0.25 14.08 18.13
N ILE A 72 0.03 13.82 19.41
CA ILE A 72 -1.15 13.10 19.92
C ILE A 72 -1.89 14.08 20.83
N PHE A 73 -3.05 14.54 20.39
CA PHE A 73 -3.88 15.43 21.19
C PHE A 73 -4.55 14.65 22.34
N VAL A 74 -4.44 15.17 23.56
CA VAL A 74 -5.12 14.67 24.76
C VAL A 74 -5.79 15.85 25.47
N PRO A 75 -7.12 15.79 25.71
CA PRO A 75 -7.81 16.80 26.51
C PRO A 75 -7.21 16.92 27.91
N ILE A 76 -7.21 18.11 28.50
CA ILE A 76 -6.59 18.39 29.81
C ILE A 76 -7.18 17.57 30.96
N GLY A 77 -8.44 17.14 30.84
CA GLY A 77 -9.13 16.25 31.78
C GLY A 77 -8.54 14.84 31.80
N ASP A 78 -8.01 14.38 30.67
CA ASP A 78 -7.41 13.05 30.51
C ASP A 78 -5.90 13.06 30.80
N ILE A 79 -5.28 14.23 30.94
CA ILE A 79 -3.88 14.37 31.35
C ILE A 79 -3.78 14.20 32.88
N PRO A 80 -3.04 13.20 33.39
CA PRO A 80 -2.93 12.95 34.82
C PRO A 80 -2.36 14.15 35.61
N PRO A 81 -2.82 14.39 36.85
CA PRO A 81 -2.29 15.44 37.71
C PRO A 81 -0.77 15.41 37.86
N LEU A 82 -0.19 14.21 37.99
CA LEU A 82 1.26 14.00 38.10
C LEU A 82 2.03 14.65 36.95
N VAL A 83 1.57 14.46 35.71
CA VAL A 83 2.20 15.02 34.50
C VAL A 83 2.04 16.54 34.50
N LYS A 84 0.83 17.06 34.77
CA LYS A 84 0.57 18.51 34.85
C LYS A 84 1.50 19.18 35.87
N GLN A 85 1.59 18.59 37.06
CA GLN A 85 2.38 19.09 38.18
C GLN A 85 3.89 19.06 37.91
N ALA A 86 4.39 18.05 37.19
CA ALA A 86 5.79 17.97 36.78
C ALA A 86 6.18 19.16 35.90
N PHE A 87 5.39 19.46 34.85
CA PHE A 87 5.65 20.59 33.96
C PHE A 87 5.47 21.94 34.66
N VAL A 88 4.42 22.11 35.47
CA VAL A 88 4.22 23.33 36.27
C VAL A 88 5.39 23.54 37.23
N SER A 89 5.88 22.50 37.90
CA SER A 89 7.03 22.62 38.81
C SER A 89 8.34 22.93 38.09
N ALA A 90 8.55 22.38 36.90
CA ALA A 90 9.77 22.55 36.13
C ALA A 90 9.89 23.92 35.45
N GLU A 91 8.77 24.44 34.94
CA GLU A 91 8.74 25.60 34.04
C GLU A 91 8.13 26.85 34.69
N ASP A 92 7.07 26.70 35.50
CA ASP A 92 6.28 27.84 36.00
C ASP A 92 5.51 27.53 37.30
N LYS A 93 6.23 27.55 38.42
CA LYS A 93 5.68 27.21 39.75
C LYS A 93 4.49 28.09 40.20
N HIS A 94 4.33 29.28 39.61
CA HIS A 94 3.23 30.20 39.93
C HIS A 94 2.18 30.25 38.81
N PHE A 95 2.17 29.26 37.91
CA PHE A 95 1.32 29.24 36.73
C PHE A 95 -0.14 29.52 37.05
N TYR A 96 -0.69 28.93 38.10
CA TYR A 96 -2.10 29.12 38.47
C TYR A 96 -2.40 30.45 39.18
N SER A 97 -1.39 31.21 39.62
CA SER A 97 -1.58 32.44 40.39
C SER A 97 -1.27 33.74 39.64
N HIS A 98 -0.41 33.71 38.62
CA HIS A 98 -0.10 34.90 37.83
C HIS A 98 -1.11 35.12 36.67
N HIS A 99 -1.14 36.30 36.06
CA HIS A 99 -2.01 36.63 34.92
C HIS A 99 -1.21 36.84 33.62
N GLY A 100 -0.62 35.77 33.08
CA GLY A 100 0.19 35.79 31.85
C GLY A 100 1.70 35.92 32.04
N PHE A 101 2.17 36.65 33.06
CA PHE A 101 3.60 36.78 33.40
C PHE A 101 3.83 36.83 34.91
N ASP A 102 5.00 36.39 35.39
CA ASP A 102 5.39 36.41 36.81
C ASP A 102 6.36 37.57 37.11
N PRO A 103 5.88 38.70 37.70
CA PRO A 103 6.73 39.84 38.02
C PRO A 103 7.82 39.50 39.06
N MET A 104 7.50 38.63 40.03
CA MET A 104 8.44 38.23 41.08
C MET A 104 9.52 37.32 40.51
N GLY A 105 9.13 36.36 39.66
CA GLY A 105 10.03 35.48 38.93
C GLY A 105 10.99 36.26 38.01
N MET A 106 10.47 37.23 37.26
CA MET A 106 11.29 38.10 36.40
C MET A 106 12.25 38.99 37.20
N GLY A 107 11.78 39.61 38.29
CA GLY A 107 12.63 40.43 39.17
C GLY A 107 13.77 39.63 39.79
N LYS A 108 13.50 38.40 40.23
CA LYS A 108 14.53 37.49 40.77
C LYS A 108 15.53 37.06 39.70
N ALA A 109 15.09 36.77 38.48
CA ALA A 109 15.97 36.44 37.37
C ALA A 109 16.92 37.60 36.99
N VAL A 110 16.44 38.84 37.06
CA VAL A 110 17.27 40.04 36.84
C VAL A 110 18.32 40.20 37.94
N LEU A 111 17.93 40.02 39.21
CA LEU A 111 18.85 40.07 40.34
C LEU A 111 19.91 38.95 40.27
N ASP A 112 19.51 37.73 39.90
CA ASP A 112 20.42 36.59 39.69
C ASP A 112 21.39 36.86 38.52
N ALA A 113 20.93 37.49 37.43
CA ALA A 113 21.76 37.86 36.29
C ALA A 113 22.79 38.95 36.65
N ILE A 114 22.39 39.94 37.44
CA ILE A 114 23.28 41.02 37.91
C ILE A 114 24.31 40.47 38.91
N SER A 115 23.87 39.68 39.89
CA SER A 115 24.74 39.12 40.94
C SER A 115 25.73 38.08 40.41
N SER A 116 25.40 37.36 39.33
CA SER A 116 26.30 36.39 38.70
C SER A 116 27.19 36.96 37.59
N GLY A 117 27.15 38.27 37.34
CA GLY A 117 27.87 38.90 36.23
C GLY A 117 27.44 38.37 34.85
N GLY A 118 26.18 37.98 34.71
CA GLY A 118 25.60 37.43 33.48
C GLY A 118 25.83 35.92 33.26
N ARG A 119 26.49 35.21 34.19
CA ARG A 119 26.80 33.77 34.04
C ARG A 119 25.60 32.86 34.29
N ASN A 120 24.64 33.26 35.14
CA ASN A 120 23.42 32.50 35.41
C ASN A 120 22.18 33.22 34.85
N LEU A 121 21.92 33.03 33.56
CA LEU A 121 20.66 33.46 32.95
C LEU A 121 19.59 32.37 33.16
N ARG A 122 18.81 32.48 34.23
CA ARG A 122 17.60 31.67 34.43
C ARG A 122 16.54 32.05 33.39
N GLY A 123 15.83 31.05 32.85
CA GLY A 123 14.70 31.29 31.96
C GLY A 123 13.55 31.93 32.73
N ALA A 124 13.17 33.17 32.37
CA ALA A 124 12.14 33.94 33.04
C ALA A 124 10.77 33.93 32.31
N SER A 125 10.54 32.94 31.44
CA SER A 125 9.32 32.90 30.61
C SER A 125 8.29 31.94 31.20
N THR A 126 7.08 32.42 31.45
CA THR A 126 5.93 31.63 31.93
C THR A 126 5.42 30.67 30.86
N ILE A 127 4.65 29.65 31.26
CA ILE A 127 4.04 28.70 30.30
C ILE A 127 3.19 29.45 29.27
N THR A 128 2.39 30.43 29.71
CA THR A 128 1.56 31.26 28.81
C THR A 128 2.41 32.01 27.77
N GLN A 129 3.57 32.55 28.16
CA GLN A 129 4.50 33.18 27.21
C GLN A 129 5.11 32.17 26.24
N GLN A 130 5.42 30.96 26.69
CA GLN A 130 5.95 29.90 25.83
C GLN A 130 4.93 29.42 24.80
N VAL A 131 3.65 29.31 25.19
CA VAL A 131 2.54 29.07 24.26
C VAL A 131 2.52 30.17 23.19
N MET A 132 2.50 31.44 23.56
CA MET A 132 2.49 32.52 22.55
C MET A 132 3.70 32.51 21.62
N LYS A 133 4.88 32.23 22.16
CA LYS A 133 6.13 32.10 21.40
C LYS A 133 6.04 30.99 20.36
N ASN A 134 5.52 29.83 20.74
CA ASN A 134 5.46 28.67 19.84
C ASN A 134 4.32 28.78 18.81
N PHE A 135 3.27 29.56 19.10
CA PHE A 135 2.07 29.65 18.25
C PHE A 135 2.07 30.83 17.27
N LEU A 136 2.50 32.03 17.67
CA LEU A 136 2.24 33.26 16.88
C LEU A 136 3.48 34.07 16.50
N LEU A 137 4.66 33.74 17.02
CA LEU A 137 5.85 34.60 16.91
C LEU A 137 7.03 33.85 16.28
N SER A 138 7.87 34.59 15.53
CA SER A 138 9.06 34.01 14.90
C SER A 138 10.11 33.57 15.93
N SER A 139 11.02 32.68 15.52
CA SER A 139 12.08 32.14 16.37
C SER A 139 13.22 33.14 16.70
N ASP A 140 13.19 34.35 16.15
CA ASP A 140 14.22 35.39 16.30
C ASP A 140 14.34 35.95 17.72
N ARG A 141 15.55 35.96 18.29
CA ARG A 141 15.81 36.52 19.63
C ARG A 141 15.86 38.05 19.59
N SER A 142 14.70 38.70 19.55
CA SER A 142 14.57 40.16 19.65
C SER A 142 13.83 40.63 20.91
N VAL A 143 14.21 41.81 21.42
CA VAL A 143 13.51 42.46 22.54
C VAL A 143 12.07 42.79 22.14
N GLU A 144 11.87 43.20 20.89
CA GLU A 144 10.55 43.42 20.28
C GLU A 144 9.65 42.18 20.40
N ARG A 145 10.15 41.00 20.02
CA ARG A 145 9.40 39.75 20.15
C ARG A 145 9.01 39.51 21.61
N LYS A 146 9.92 39.73 22.55
CA LYS A 146 9.65 39.48 23.96
C LYS A 146 8.56 40.39 24.53
N ILE A 147 8.46 41.63 24.04
CA ILE A 147 7.36 42.55 24.37
C ILE A 147 6.04 42.04 23.76
N LYS A 148 6.05 41.57 22.50
CA LYS A 148 4.88 40.95 21.85
C LYS A 148 4.40 39.70 22.60
N GLU A 149 5.32 38.84 23.07
CA GLU A 149 5.01 37.66 23.90
C GLU A 149 4.26 38.06 25.19
N LEU A 150 4.74 39.09 25.90
CA LEU A 150 4.12 39.59 27.13
C LEU A 150 2.69 40.09 26.89
N ILE A 151 2.49 40.92 25.86
CA ILE A 151 1.16 41.46 25.51
C ILE A 151 0.21 40.33 25.14
N LEU A 152 0.64 39.44 24.24
CA LEU A 152 -0.19 38.33 23.79
C LEU A 152 -0.52 37.35 24.92
N ALA A 153 0.42 37.08 25.83
CA ALA A 153 0.19 36.18 26.96
C ALA A 153 -0.92 36.72 27.88
N THR A 154 -0.91 38.03 28.17
CA THR A 154 -1.99 38.65 28.97
C THR A 154 -3.35 38.60 28.26
N ARG A 155 -3.38 38.78 26.92
CA ARG A 155 -4.62 38.65 26.12
C ARG A 155 -5.14 37.21 26.08
N LEU A 156 -4.23 36.24 26.00
CA LEU A 156 -4.58 34.82 25.99
C LEU A 156 -5.26 34.43 27.31
N GLU A 157 -4.72 34.86 28.46
CA GLU A 157 -5.33 34.57 29.77
C GLU A 157 -6.66 35.25 30.03
N ALA A 158 -6.95 36.35 29.33
CA ALA A 158 -8.27 36.97 29.37
C ALA A 158 -9.31 36.18 28.55
N THR A 159 -8.87 35.30 27.65
CA THR A 159 -9.72 34.57 26.70
C THR A 159 -9.87 33.09 27.06
N LEU A 160 -8.79 32.46 27.53
CA LEU A 160 -8.72 31.03 27.85
C LEU A 160 -8.47 30.82 29.35
N SER A 161 -9.04 29.75 29.89
CA SER A 161 -8.76 29.32 31.26
C SER A 161 -7.32 28.80 31.40
N LYS A 162 -6.81 28.74 32.64
CA LYS A 162 -5.48 28.16 32.93
C LYS A 162 -5.35 26.73 32.42
N ASP A 163 -6.40 25.93 32.56
CA ASP A 163 -6.39 24.55 32.09
C ASP A 163 -6.38 24.48 30.56
N GLN A 164 -7.07 25.38 29.85
CA GLN A 164 -6.99 25.46 28.38
C GLN A 164 -5.60 25.88 27.90
N ILE A 165 -4.96 26.84 28.59
CA ILE A 165 -3.58 27.25 28.27
C ILE A 165 -2.60 26.10 28.52
N LEU A 166 -2.76 25.37 29.62
CA LEU A 166 -1.96 24.21 29.93
C LEU A 166 -2.22 23.06 28.93
N GLU A 167 -3.45 22.87 28.49
CA GLU A 167 -3.82 21.92 27.43
C GLU A 167 -3.04 22.21 26.15
N LEU A 168 -3.08 23.46 25.70
CA LEU A 168 -2.35 23.92 24.52
C LEU A 168 -0.85 23.69 24.71
N TYR A 169 -0.28 24.09 25.85
CA TYR A 169 1.14 23.91 26.12
C TYR A 169 1.55 22.43 26.08
N LEU A 170 0.86 21.56 26.81
CA LEU A 170 1.21 20.15 26.95
C LEU A 170 0.97 19.35 25.68
N ASN A 171 0.12 19.80 24.76
CA ASN A 171 -0.07 19.14 23.46
C ASN A 171 0.89 19.64 22.38
N GLU A 172 1.55 20.79 22.58
CA GLU A 172 2.38 21.44 21.56
C GLU A 172 3.86 21.42 21.83
N ILE A 173 4.26 21.37 23.10
CA ILE A 173 5.67 21.52 23.46
C ILE A 173 6.53 20.45 22.77
N PHE A 174 7.59 20.88 22.09
CA PHE A 174 8.54 19.96 21.47
C PHE A 174 9.44 19.33 22.55
N LEU A 175 9.42 17.99 22.61
CA LEU A 175 10.12 17.23 23.66
C LEU A 175 11.27 16.38 23.09
N GLY A 176 11.67 16.58 21.83
CA GLY A 176 12.71 15.77 21.17
C GLY A 176 12.13 14.57 20.42
N GLN A 177 12.97 13.84 19.67
CA GLN A 177 12.57 12.63 18.91
C GLN A 177 11.35 12.82 17.98
N ASN A 178 11.22 14.01 17.37
CA ASN A 178 10.08 14.42 16.56
C ASN A 178 8.71 14.35 17.29
N SER A 179 8.72 14.34 18.63
CA SER A 179 7.53 14.31 19.48
C SER A 179 7.13 15.70 19.93
N PHE A 180 5.89 16.07 19.60
CA PHE A 180 5.22 17.29 20.02
C PHE A 180 4.09 16.93 20.97
N GLY A 181 4.15 17.49 22.16
CA GLY A 181 3.24 17.21 23.25
C GLY A 181 3.59 15.97 24.08
N VAL A 182 3.05 15.94 25.30
CA VAL A 182 3.38 14.96 26.34
C VAL A 182 2.96 13.54 25.97
N ALA A 183 1.82 13.37 25.29
CA ALA A 183 1.33 12.05 24.92
C ALA A 183 2.19 11.40 23.83
N ALA A 184 2.58 12.17 22.81
CA ALA A 184 3.51 11.70 21.79
C ALA A 184 4.90 11.41 22.37
N ALA A 185 5.37 12.21 23.33
CA ALA A 185 6.64 11.97 24.00
C ALA A 185 6.60 10.73 24.90
N ALA A 186 5.52 10.54 25.68
CA ALA A 186 5.35 9.35 26.51
C ALA A 186 5.39 8.06 25.68
N GLN A 187 4.73 8.05 24.51
CA GLN A 187 4.80 6.94 23.58
C GLN A 187 6.20 6.77 22.97
N SER A 188 6.88 7.84 22.57
CA SER A 188 8.21 7.76 21.94
C SER A 188 9.33 7.37 22.90
N TYR A 189 9.24 7.76 24.18
CA TYR A 189 10.30 7.50 25.17
C TYR A 189 10.03 6.27 26.03
N PHE A 190 8.76 5.98 26.36
CA PHE A 190 8.41 4.91 27.30
C PHE A 190 7.43 3.88 26.72
N ASN A 191 6.84 4.16 25.56
CA ASN A 191 5.77 3.36 24.96
C ASN A 191 4.60 3.10 25.95
N LYS A 192 4.21 4.14 26.69
CA LYS A 192 3.16 4.10 27.71
C LYS A 192 2.11 5.20 27.48
N PRO A 193 0.84 4.96 27.85
CA PRO A 193 -0.13 6.04 28.00
C PRO A 193 0.25 6.93 29.19
N LEU A 194 -0.21 8.18 29.18
CA LEU A 194 0.11 9.15 30.23
C LEU A 194 -0.26 8.67 31.64
N THR A 195 -1.36 7.90 31.76
CA THR A 195 -1.87 7.35 33.02
C THR A 195 -0.97 6.31 33.67
N GLU A 196 -0.03 5.74 32.91
CA GLU A 196 0.91 4.71 33.39
C GLU A 196 2.31 5.27 33.66
N LEU A 197 2.51 6.58 33.51
CA LEU A 197 3.80 7.21 33.77
C LEU A 197 4.10 7.26 35.27
N ALA A 198 5.27 6.76 35.64
CA ALA A 198 5.83 6.93 36.98
C ALA A 198 6.32 8.38 37.19
N PRO A 199 6.50 8.84 38.45
CA PRO A 199 7.00 10.19 38.73
C PRO A 199 8.31 10.54 38.02
N HIS A 200 9.31 9.65 38.02
CA HIS A 200 10.57 9.90 37.31
C HIS A 200 10.39 9.99 35.78
N GLU A 201 9.42 9.28 35.19
CA GLU A 201 9.10 9.36 33.76
C GLU A 201 8.42 10.68 33.42
N ALA A 202 7.44 11.10 34.22
CA ALA A 202 6.79 12.41 34.09
C ALA A 202 7.79 13.57 34.26
N ALA A 203 8.70 13.47 35.24
CA ALA A 203 9.77 14.43 35.46
C ALA A 203 10.79 14.44 34.30
N THR A 204 11.04 13.28 33.67
CA THR A 204 11.90 13.20 32.48
C THR A 204 11.30 13.95 31.30
N LEU A 205 9.99 13.82 31.07
CA LEU A 205 9.31 14.61 30.03
C LEU A 205 9.36 16.11 30.34
N ALA A 206 9.11 16.50 31.61
CA ALA A 206 9.17 17.89 32.05
C ALA A 206 10.59 18.48 32.09
N ALA A 207 11.64 17.66 32.01
CA ALA A 207 13.03 18.10 31.92
C ALA A 207 13.40 18.64 30.52
N MET A 208 12.71 18.15 29.48
CA MET A 208 13.05 18.37 28.07
C MET A 208 12.79 19.78 27.52
N PRO A 209 11.71 20.54 27.88
CA PRO A 209 11.36 21.82 27.25
C PRO A 209 12.49 22.84 27.18
N LYS A 210 13.35 22.88 28.21
CA LYS A 210 14.49 23.81 28.29
C LYS A 210 15.50 23.63 27.14
N ALA A 211 15.75 22.39 26.73
CA ALA A 211 16.72 22.06 25.68
C ALA A 211 16.45 20.68 25.06
N PRO A 212 15.34 20.50 24.33
CA PRO A 212 14.88 19.18 23.89
C PRO A 212 15.90 18.46 23.01
N SER A 213 16.62 19.19 22.15
CA SER A 213 17.67 18.63 21.29
C SER A 213 18.96 18.26 22.03
N ARG A 214 19.15 18.71 23.28
CA ARG A 214 20.35 18.40 24.09
C ARG A 214 20.10 17.30 25.11
N TYR A 215 18.85 16.98 25.41
CA TYR A 215 18.47 15.99 26.40
C TYR A 215 18.08 14.65 25.75
N HIS A 216 19.06 14.02 25.10
CA HIS A 216 18.88 12.71 24.51
C HIS A 216 19.15 11.60 25.53
N PRO A 217 18.26 10.59 25.71
CA PRO A 217 18.41 9.53 26.72
C PRO A 217 19.70 8.71 26.63
N VAL A 218 20.20 8.51 25.41
CA VAL A 218 21.45 7.77 25.13
C VAL A 218 22.68 8.68 25.17
N THR A 219 22.76 9.68 24.28
CA THR A 219 23.98 10.51 24.11
C THR A 219 24.18 11.58 25.19
N ALA A 220 23.14 11.90 25.98
CA ALA A 220 23.20 12.93 27.03
C ALA A 220 22.58 12.45 28.35
N LYS A 221 22.77 11.17 28.67
CA LYS A 221 22.15 10.47 29.81
C LYS A 221 22.36 11.18 31.16
N GLU A 222 23.58 11.59 31.47
CA GLU A 222 23.91 12.27 32.73
C GLU A 222 23.19 13.61 32.87
N ALA A 223 23.27 14.46 31.83
CA ALA A 223 22.64 15.78 31.84
C ALA A 223 21.11 15.71 31.93
N LEU A 224 20.49 14.71 31.30
CA LEU A 224 19.06 14.45 31.41
C LEU A 224 18.69 13.94 32.81
N THR A 225 19.49 13.04 33.38
CA THR A 225 19.28 12.51 34.74
C THR A 225 19.32 13.63 35.78
N GLU A 226 20.33 14.49 35.73
CA GLU A 226 20.44 15.65 36.63
C GLU A 226 19.23 16.59 36.50
N ARG A 227 18.76 16.82 35.27
CA ARG A 227 17.61 17.68 35.02
C ARG A 227 16.30 17.04 35.49
N ARG A 228 16.11 15.73 35.29
CA ARG A 228 14.97 14.97 35.83
C ARG A 228 14.92 15.05 37.35
N ASP A 229 16.05 14.84 38.02
CA ASP A 229 16.13 14.86 39.48
C ASP A 229 15.89 16.26 40.03
N TYR A 230 16.34 17.29 39.30
CA TYR A 230 15.94 18.68 39.57
C TYR A 230 14.42 18.83 39.55
N VAL A 231 13.72 18.33 38.52
CA VAL A 231 12.26 18.44 38.43
C VAL A 231 11.57 17.69 39.56
N LEU A 232 12.00 16.47 39.89
CA LEU A 232 11.46 15.70 41.02
C LEU A 232 11.61 16.47 42.34
N ARG A 233 12.76 17.12 42.55
CA ARG A 233 13.00 17.96 43.74
C ARG A 233 12.05 19.16 43.79
N GLU A 234 11.81 19.84 42.67
CA GLU A 234 10.85 20.94 42.60
C GLU A 234 9.41 20.45 42.88
N MET A 235 9.02 19.29 42.34
CA MET A 235 7.71 18.68 42.63
C MET A 235 7.52 18.40 44.12
N TRP A 236 8.56 17.90 44.80
CA TRP A 236 8.55 17.71 46.25
C TRP A 236 8.44 19.04 47.01
N GLN A 237 9.25 20.04 46.65
CA GLN A 237 9.24 21.35 47.31
C GLN A 237 7.92 22.10 47.12
N ASN A 238 7.23 21.87 46.00
CA ASN A 238 5.90 22.42 45.71
C ASN A 238 4.76 21.59 46.36
N GLY A 239 5.07 20.48 47.02
CA GLY A 239 4.10 19.64 47.73
C GLY A 239 3.27 18.70 46.85
N TYR A 240 3.69 18.45 45.61
CA TYR A 240 2.99 17.52 44.70
C TYR A 240 3.35 16.05 44.91
N ILE A 241 4.55 15.79 45.45
CA ILE A 241 5.00 14.45 45.88
C ILE A 241 5.63 14.56 47.27
N ASP A 242 5.61 13.47 48.04
CA ASP A 242 6.31 13.42 49.33
C ASP A 242 7.82 13.18 49.17
N LYS A 243 8.57 13.36 50.26
CA LYS A 243 10.04 13.23 50.25
C LYS A 243 10.49 11.80 49.95
N ALA A 244 9.77 10.79 50.44
CA ALA A 244 10.13 9.39 50.26
C ALA A 244 10.00 8.99 48.78
N THR A 245 8.93 9.45 48.13
CA THR A 245 8.69 9.30 46.70
C THR A 245 9.79 9.99 45.90
N TYR A 246 10.14 11.24 46.23
CA TYR A 246 11.26 11.95 45.58
C TYR A 246 12.57 11.16 45.66
N GLU A 247 12.96 10.71 46.85
CA GLU A 247 14.22 10.00 47.07
C GLU A 247 14.25 8.66 46.33
N ALA A 248 13.13 7.92 46.33
CA ALA A 248 13.02 6.63 45.65
C ALA A 248 13.03 6.78 44.11
N GLU A 249 12.36 7.80 43.59
CA GLU A 249 12.22 8.04 42.14
C GLU A 249 13.49 8.64 41.53
N ALA A 250 14.22 9.49 42.27
CA ALA A 250 15.50 10.03 41.83
C ALA A 250 16.58 8.94 41.66
N GLN A 251 16.47 7.82 42.39
CA GLN A 251 17.39 6.69 42.26
C GLN A 251 17.07 5.76 41.08
N GLN A 252 15.94 5.92 40.41
CA GLN A 252 15.56 5.06 39.29
C GLN A 252 16.47 5.29 38.07
N PRO A 253 16.86 4.22 37.36
CA PRO A 253 17.65 4.34 36.14
C PRO A 253 16.85 5.06 35.04
N LEU A 254 17.55 5.83 34.20
CA LEU A 254 16.94 6.44 33.02
C LEU A 254 16.71 5.37 31.94
N ARG A 255 15.50 4.77 31.94
CA ARG A 255 15.07 3.79 30.95
C ARG A 255 14.34 4.46 29.79
N SER A 256 14.56 4.00 28.56
CA SER A 256 13.83 4.53 27.40
C SER A 256 13.79 3.56 26.22
N VAL A 257 12.86 3.77 25.29
CA VAL A 257 12.82 3.09 23.99
C VAL A 257 14.16 3.25 23.26
N GLN A 258 14.75 4.45 23.26
CA GLN A 258 16.02 4.73 22.58
C GLN A 258 17.21 3.98 23.20
N ASN A 259 17.09 3.57 24.46
CA ASN A 259 18.10 2.78 25.17
C ASN A 259 17.79 1.27 25.10
N GLY A 260 16.76 0.85 24.36
CA GLY A 260 16.34 -0.54 24.22
C GLY A 260 15.62 -1.12 25.45
N ASP A 261 15.29 -0.30 26.45
CA ASP A 261 14.63 -0.76 27.68
C ASP A 261 13.14 -1.08 27.51
N PHE A 262 12.53 -0.48 26.48
CA PHE A 262 11.13 -0.63 26.11
C PHE A 262 11.04 -0.84 24.59
N PRO A 263 10.16 -1.72 24.09
CA PRO A 263 9.95 -1.87 22.65
C PRO A 263 9.32 -0.60 22.09
N ALA A 264 9.69 -0.23 20.86
CA ALA A 264 9.11 0.94 20.22
C ALA A 264 7.65 0.68 19.84
N PHE A 265 6.77 1.69 19.98
CA PHE A 265 5.36 1.54 19.56
C PHE A 265 5.23 1.09 18.09
N ARG A 266 6.12 1.57 17.22
CA ARG A 266 6.12 1.23 15.80
C ARG A 266 6.39 -0.26 15.53
N GLU A 267 7.16 -0.94 16.39
CA GLU A 267 7.45 -2.38 16.27
C GLU A 267 6.20 -3.24 16.55
N GLN A 268 5.20 -2.69 17.24
CA GLN A 268 3.93 -3.37 17.51
C GLN A 268 2.95 -3.28 16.33
N LEU A 269 3.21 -2.36 15.39
CA LEU A 269 2.40 -2.20 14.19
C LEU A 269 2.94 -3.11 13.07
N PRO A 270 2.06 -3.57 12.16
CA PRO A 270 2.52 -4.17 10.91
C PRO A 270 3.50 -3.24 10.19
N GLN A 271 4.49 -3.83 9.51
CA GLN A 271 5.36 -3.06 8.62
C GLN A 271 4.52 -2.38 7.54
N ARG A 272 4.92 -1.16 7.17
CA ARG A 272 4.29 -0.42 6.08
C ARG A 272 4.45 -1.19 4.78
N ASP A 273 3.37 -1.29 4.01
CA ASP A 273 3.34 -1.98 2.74
C ASP A 273 2.75 -1.09 1.62
N TYR A 274 2.60 -1.68 0.43
CA TYR A 274 2.02 -0.99 -0.72
C TYR A 274 0.56 -0.55 -0.49
N PHE A 275 -0.20 -1.24 0.36
CA PHE A 275 -1.62 -0.95 0.59
C PHE A 275 -1.75 0.34 1.40
N THR A 276 -1.06 0.44 2.54
CA THR A 276 -1.16 1.63 3.40
C THR A 276 -0.47 2.85 2.78
N ASP A 277 0.62 2.66 2.02
CA ASP A 277 1.25 3.76 1.28
C ASP A 277 0.37 4.26 0.13
N GLU A 278 -0.38 3.38 -0.53
CA GLU A 278 -1.33 3.79 -1.56
C GLU A 278 -2.54 4.55 -0.98
N ILE A 279 -3.00 4.20 0.23
CA ILE A 279 -3.98 5.03 0.97
C ILE A 279 -3.42 6.44 1.18
N ARG A 280 -2.19 6.56 1.68
CA ARG A 280 -1.54 7.86 1.83
C ARG A 280 -1.55 8.62 0.51
N ARG A 281 -1.12 7.98 -0.59
CA ARG A 281 -1.04 8.61 -1.90
C ARG A 281 -2.40 9.11 -2.40
N GLN A 282 -3.43 8.26 -2.34
CA GLN A 282 -4.78 8.60 -2.83
C GLN A 282 -5.44 9.68 -1.97
N LEU A 283 -5.40 9.55 -0.64
CA LEU A 283 -6.03 10.52 0.25
C LEU A 283 -5.28 11.86 0.29
N SER A 284 -3.95 11.86 0.14
CA SER A 284 -3.18 13.11 -0.01
C SER A 284 -3.57 13.84 -1.31
N ALA A 285 -3.83 13.10 -2.39
CA ALA A 285 -4.29 13.69 -3.65
C ALA A 285 -5.74 14.21 -3.54
N GLN A 286 -6.60 13.53 -2.78
CA GLN A 286 -8.02 13.87 -2.65
C GLN A 286 -8.30 15.01 -1.65
N PHE A 287 -7.65 14.99 -0.48
CA PHE A 287 -7.89 15.96 0.60
C PHE A 287 -6.78 17.02 0.73
N GLY A 288 -5.65 16.82 0.04
CA GLY A 288 -4.44 17.61 0.22
C GLY A 288 -3.47 16.98 1.22
N ALA A 289 -2.18 17.13 0.97
CA ALA A 289 -1.14 16.58 1.83
C ALA A 289 -1.19 17.18 3.26
N GLU A 290 -1.48 18.47 3.39
CA GLU A 290 -1.57 19.13 4.69
C GLU A 290 -2.68 18.54 5.56
N GLU A 291 -3.87 18.32 5.00
CA GLU A 291 -4.98 17.69 5.71
C GLU A 291 -4.68 16.22 6.03
N PHE A 292 -4.03 15.49 5.11
CA PHE A 292 -3.68 14.10 5.38
C PHE A 292 -2.62 13.95 6.48
N PHE A 293 -1.56 14.77 6.50
CA PHE A 293 -0.48 14.65 7.47
C PHE A 293 -0.71 15.43 8.78
N GLY A 294 -1.67 16.37 8.81
CA GLY A 294 -1.96 17.23 9.96
C GLY A 294 -3.42 17.29 10.39
N GLY A 295 -4.36 16.72 9.64
CA GLY A 295 -5.80 16.80 9.95
C GLY A 295 -6.23 15.91 11.13
N GLY A 296 -5.44 14.89 11.47
CA GLY A 296 -5.81 13.89 12.49
C GLY A 296 -6.88 12.93 12.00
N LEU A 297 -6.75 12.45 10.75
CA LEU A 297 -7.77 11.63 10.12
C LEU A 297 -7.78 10.22 10.72
N ALA A 298 -8.98 9.72 11.03
CA ALA A 298 -9.20 8.31 11.33
C ALA A 298 -9.71 7.60 10.07
N ILE A 299 -8.87 6.77 9.49
CA ILE A 299 -9.08 6.14 8.18
C ILE A 299 -9.35 4.65 8.39
N ARG A 300 -10.52 4.16 7.97
CA ARG A 300 -10.84 2.72 8.02
C ARG A 300 -10.54 2.09 6.67
N ALA A 301 -9.48 1.29 6.61
CA ALA A 301 -9.03 0.58 5.42
C ALA A 301 -9.89 -0.65 5.11
N THR A 302 -9.87 -1.07 3.85
CA THR A 302 -10.60 -2.26 3.37
C THR A 302 -9.78 -3.54 3.38
N VAL A 303 -8.47 -3.45 3.67
CA VAL A 303 -7.54 -4.58 3.65
C VAL A 303 -8.01 -5.71 4.55
N ASP A 304 -7.94 -6.93 4.05
CA ASP A 304 -8.02 -8.15 4.83
C ASP A 304 -6.58 -8.58 5.20
N PRO A 305 -6.18 -8.52 6.48
CA PRO A 305 -4.79 -8.79 6.86
C PRO A 305 -4.31 -10.21 6.54
N LYS A 306 -5.21 -11.20 6.51
CA LYS A 306 -4.88 -12.59 6.20
C LYS A 306 -4.66 -12.74 4.71
N LEU A 307 -5.59 -12.27 3.89
CA LEU A 307 -5.49 -12.37 2.44
C LEU A 307 -4.39 -11.47 1.87
N GLN A 308 -4.08 -10.34 2.50
CA GLN A 308 -2.94 -9.50 2.11
C GLN A 308 -1.61 -10.27 2.20
N LYS A 309 -1.41 -11.08 3.26
CA LYS A 309 -0.23 -11.95 3.37
C LYS A 309 -0.19 -13.02 2.28
N VAL A 310 -1.33 -13.64 1.98
CA VAL A 310 -1.44 -14.63 0.90
C VAL A 310 -1.10 -14.01 -0.46
N ALA A 311 -1.61 -12.80 -0.73
CA ALA A 311 -1.31 -12.06 -1.96
C ALA A 311 0.18 -11.74 -2.09
N ALA A 312 0.81 -11.23 -1.01
CA ALA A 312 2.24 -10.96 -0.98
C ALA A 312 3.05 -12.22 -1.23
N HIS A 313 2.74 -13.30 -0.51
CA HIS A 313 3.42 -14.58 -0.62
C HIS A 313 3.32 -15.19 -2.03
N ALA A 314 2.11 -15.28 -2.58
CA ALA A 314 1.88 -15.88 -3.89
C ALA A 314 2.63 -15.10 -5.00
N LEU A 315 2.62 -13.77 -4.95
CA LEU A 315 3.37 -12.95 -5.93
C LEU A 315 4.89 -13.11 -5.73
N GLN A 316 5.38 -13.03 -4.49
CA GLN A 316 6.80 -13.19 -4.17
C GLN A 316 7.33 -14.55 -4.63
N GLN A 317 6.61 -15.64 -4.36
CA GLN A 317 6.99 -16.97 -4.81
C GLN A 317 7.07 -17.07 -6.34
N ALA A 318 6.11 -16.51 -7.06
CA ALA A 318 6.11 -16.53 -8.53
C ALA A 318 7.31 -15.75 -9.12
N LEU A 319 7.60 -14.57 -8.56
CA LEU A 319 8.74 -13.75 -8.96
C LEU A 319 10.08 -14.43 -8.63
N GLU A 320 10.22 -15.00 -7.42
CA GLU A 320 11.40 -15.76 -7.00
C GLU A 320 11.62 -16.97 -7.91
N LYS A 321 10.57 -17.76 -8.15
CA LYS A 321 10.64 -18.97 -8.99
C LYS A 321 11.08 -18.63 -10.40
N TYR A 322 10.53 -17.56 -10.98
CA TYR A 322 10.94 -17.09 -12.30
C TYR A 322 12.41 -16.64 -12.31
N ASP A 323 12.83 -15.78 -11.36
CA ASP A 323 14.20 -15.25 -11.30
C ASP A 323 15.24 -16.35 -11.06
N ARG A 324 15.02 -17.25 -10.09
CA ARG A 324 15.88 -18.42 -9.88
C ARG A 324 15.93 -19.33 -11.11
N GLY A 325 14.82 -19.49 -11.82
CA GLY A 325 14.76 -20.24 -13.08
C GLY A 325 15.65 -19.68 -14.19
N ARG A 326 16.07 -18.41 -14.10
CA ARG A 326 17.04 -17.81 -15.04
C ARG A 326 18.48 -18.26 -14.78
N GLY A 327 18.78 -18.77 -13.58
CA GLY A 327 20.11 -19.27 -13.24
C GLY A 327 21.19 -18.19 -13.19
N VAL A 328 20.85 -16.97 -12.78
CA VAL A 328 21.78 -15.83 -12.69
C VAL A 328 21.80 -15.29 -11.27
N TRP A 329 22.98 -15.16 -10.68
CA TRP A 329 23.20 -14.58 -9.35
C TRP A 329 23.75 -13.16 -9.48
N ARG A 330 23.16 -12.21 -8.75
CA ARG A 330 23.55 -10.80 -8.73
C ARG A 330 24.07 -10.34 -7.37
N GLY A 331 23.68 -11.03 -6.29
CA GLY A 331 23.93 -10.60 -4.92
C GLY A 331 23.17 -9.33 -4.53
N THR A 332 23.36 -8.86 -3.30
CA THR A 332 22.79 -7.60 -2.79
C THR A 332 23.65 -6.39 -3.16
N ARG A 333 24.94 -6.62 -3.44
CA ARG A 333 26.00 -5.60 -3.60
C ARG A 333 26.31 -4.81 -2.32
N VAL A 334 25.92 -5.34 -1.17
CA VAL A 334 26.26 -4.82 0.15
C VAL A 334 27.33 -5.73 0.75
N THR A 335 28.37 -5.13 1.31
CA THR A 335 29.52 -5.83 1.89
C THR A 335 29.89 -5.17 3.21
N ILE A 336 30.18 -5.98 4.22
CA ILE A 336 30.71 -5.56 5.51
C ILE A 336 32.24 -5.63 5.45
N PRO A 337 32.98 -4.57 5.87
CA PRO A 337 34.44 -4.58 5.88
C PRO A 337 35.01 -5.72 6.72
N ALA A 338 36.14 -6.30 6.29
CA ALA A 338 36.73 -7.47 6.93
C ALA A 338 37.08 -7.24 8.40
N GLU A 339 37.46 -6.02 8.77
CA GLU A 339 37.77 -5.62 10.14
C GLU A 339 36.58 -5.71 11.11
N GLN A 340 35.34 -5.75 10.60
CA GLN A 340 34.13 -5.89 11.43
C GLN A 340 33.65 -7.35 11.51
N LEU A 341 34.35 -8.30 10.87
CA LEU A 341 33.95 -9.72 10.82
C LEU A 341 34.58 -10.56 11.94
N ASP A 342 35.59 -10.04 12.64
CA ASP A 342 36.39 -10.78 13.61
C ASP A 342 35.61 -11.12 14.90
N SER A 343 34.65 -10.27 15.28
CA SER A 343 33.82 -10.42 16.48
C SER A 343 32.36 -10.62 16.12
N GLU A 344 31.70 -11.56 16.81
CA GLU A 344 30.27 -11.80 16.65
C GLU A 344 29.42 -10.57 16.95
N GLN A 345 29.82 -9.79 17.93
CA GLN A 345 29.11 -8.56 18.29
C GLN A 345 29.22 -7.50 17.19
N GLU A 346 30.38 -7.40 16.54
CA GLU A 346 30.65 -6.37 15.52
C GLU A 346 29.94 -6.69 14.22
N TRP A 347 30.03 -7.92 13.70
CA TRP A 347 29.36 -8.25 12.45
C TRP A 347 27.84 -8.26 12.60
N ARG A 348 27.30 -8.62 13.77
CA ARG A 348 25.86 -8.54 14.03
C ARG A 348 25.36 -7.09 14.01
N ALA A 349 26.10 -6.17 14.64
CA ALA A 349 25.79 -4.75 14.59
C ALA A 349 25.87 -4.21 13.16
N ALA A 350 26.92 -4.55 12.42
CA ALA A 350 27.08 -4.14 11.02
C ALA A 350 26.02 -4.73 10.10
N LEU A 351 25.58 -5.98 10.33
CA LEU A 351 24.51 -6.62 9.59
C LEU A 351 23.15 -5.97 9.88
N ALA A 352 22.86 -5.65 11.14
CA ALA A 352 21.64 -4.94 11.52
C ALA A 352 21.51 -3.56 10.82
N ASP A 353 22.63 -2.86 10.66
CA ASP A 353 22.69 -1.57 9.97
C ASP A 353 22.68 -1.69 8.42
N ALA A 354 22.88 -2.90 7.88
CA ALA A 354 22.94 -3.10 6.43
C ALA A 354 21.59 -2.81 5.75
N SER A 355 21.65 -2.06 4.64
CA SER A 355 20.47 -1.69 3.85
C SER A 355 20.04 -2.85 2.93
N VAL A 356 19.33 -3.81 3.50
CA VAL A 356 18.76 -4.97 2.81
C VAL A 356 17.30 -5.20 3.27
N PRO A 357 16.44 -5.76 2.40
CA PRO A 357 15.02 -5.92 2.73
C PRO A 357 14.80 -6.99 3.82
N ARG A 358 13.94 -6.67 4.77
CA ARG A 358 13.51 -7.51 5.91
C ARG A 358 11.99 -7.75 5.94
N ASP A 359 11.28 -7.31 4.89
CA ASP A 359 9.83 -7.42 4.75
C ASP A 359 9.37 -8.70 4.02
N ILE A 360 10.29 -9.64 3.76
CA ILE A 360 10.00 -10.88 3.03
C ILE A 360 9.97 -12.04 4.03
N GLU A 361 8.80 -12.67 4.18
CA GLU A 361 8.60 -13.72 5.17
C GLU A 361 9.52 -14.93 4.94
N GLY A 362 10.24 -15.33 6.00
CA GLY A 362 11.15 -16.46 6.01
C GLY A 362 12.52 -16.21 5.37
N TRP A 363 12.76 -15.01 4.82
CA TRP A 363 14.09 -14.60 4.35
C TRP A 363 14.81 -13.84 5.45
N PHE A 364 16.12 -14.07 5.58
CA PHE A 364 16.97 -13.45 6.58
C PHE A 364 18.21 -12.86 5.92
N PRO A 365 18.63 -11.64 6.29
CA PRO A 365 19.97 -11.14 6.03
C PRO A 365 21.03 -12.05 6.67
N ALA A 366 22.13 -12.25 5.97
CA ALA A 366 23.28 -12.98 6.47
C ALA A 366 24.58 -12.39 5.93
N VAL A 367 25.66 -12.45 6.70
CA VAL A 367 27.00 -12.04 6.26
C VAL A 367 27.88 -13.27 6.00
N VAL A 368 28.67 -13.25 4.93
CA VAL A 368 29.65 -14.30 4.63
C VAL A 368 30.89 -14.11 5.50
N LEU A 369 31.14 -15.08 6.40
CA LEU A 369 32.25 -15.05 7.37
C LEU A 369 33.46 -15.86 6.90
N SER A 370 33.25 -16.95 6.15
CA SER A 370 34.36 -17.71 5.53
C SER A 370 33.91 -18.51 4.33
N LEU A 371 34.86 -18.85 3.45
CA LEU A 371 34.65 -19.59 2.20
C LEU A 371 35.65 -20.77 2.12
N GLU A 372 35.56 -21.69 3.08
CA GLU A 372 36.46 -22.85 3.21
C GLU A 372 35.78 -24.16 2.76
N GLY A 373 36.57 -25.13 2.28
CA GLY A 373 36.06 -26.46 1.91
C GLY A 373 35.07 -26.50 0.74
N GLY A 374 34.82 -25.37 0.06
CA GLY A 374 33.87 -25.23 -1.04
C GLY A 374 32.46 -24.76 -0.62
N ASP A 375 32.20 -24.68 0.69
CA ASP A 375 30.98 -24.16 1.29
C ASP A 375 31.17 -22.70 1.75
N ALA A 376 30.10 -22.04 2.19
CA ALA A 376 30.19 -20.72 2.84
C ALA A 376 29.67 -20.80 4.27
N SER A 377 30.47 -20.30 5.22
CA SER A 377 30.04 -20.04 6.59
C SER A 377 29.42 -18.66 6.68
N ILE A 378 28.23 -18.57 7.25
CA ILE A 378 27.45 -17.35 7.31
C ILE A 378 26.96 -17.06 8.73
N GLY A 379 27.00 -15.78 9.11
CA GLY A 379 26.29 -15.27 10.29
C GLY A 379 24.91 -14.77 9.87
N ILE A 380 23.83 -15.31 10.43
CA ILE A 380 22.46 -14.95 10.07
C ILE A 380 21.88 -14.00 11.13
N GLU A 381 21.20 -12.95 10.68
CA GLU A 381 20.48 -12.02 11.55
C GLU A 381 19.43 -12.78 12.39
N ASP A 382 19.35 -12.44 13.68
CA ASP A 382 18.44 -13.06 14.66
C ASP A 382 18.52 -14.60 14.78
N GLN A 383 19.65 -15.19 14.37
CA GLN A 383 19.95 -16.61 14.59
C GLN A 383 21.23 -16.77 15.40
N GLU A 384 21.22 -17.70 16.35
CA GLU A 384 22.41 -18.04 17.13
C GLU A 384 23.41 -18.87 16.31
N GLY A 385 24.69 -18.58 16.50
CA GLY A 385 25.79 -19.32 15.89
C GLY A 385 25.99 -19.06 14.39
N ILE A 386 26.88 -19.87 13.81
CA ILE A 386 27.27 -19.81 12.40
C ILE A 386 26.54 -20.91 11.64
N ALA A 387 25.94 -20.56 10.51
CA ALA A 387 25.28 -21.47 9.60
C ALA A 387 26.12 -21.72 8.34
N THR A 388 25.77 -22.75 7.57
CA THR A 388 26.51 -23.11 6.35
C THR A 388 25.60 -23.11 5.13
N ILE A 389 26.07 -22.51 4.04
CA ILE A 389 25.53 -22.68 2.69
C ILE A 389 26.39 -23.72 1.97
N PRO A 390 25.86 -24.92 1.71
CA PRO A 390 26.64 -25.96 1.05
C PRO A 390 26.85 -25.64 -0.44
N ALA A 391 27.93 -26.14 -1.04
CA ALA A 391 28.25 -25.99 -2.46
C ALA A 391 27.08 -26.40 -3.38
N LYS A 392 26.33 -27.44 -3.01
CA LYS A 392 25.13 -27.89 -3.74
C LYS A 392 24.06 -26.79 -3.85
N ASP A 393 24.02 -25.83 -2.93
CA ASP A 393 23.04 -24.76 -2.97
C ASP A 393 23.39 -23.67 -3.99
N VAL A 394 24.66 -23.39 -4.25
CA VAL A 394 25.04 -22.34 -5.20
C VAL A 394 24.99 -22.78 -6.66
N GLN A 395 24.95 -24.09 -6.90
CA GLN A 395 25.02 -24.72 -8.23
C GLN A 395 23.83 -24.43 -9.15
N TRP A 396 22.80 -23.68 -8.74
CA TRP A 396 21.73 -23.26 -9.66
C TRP A 396 22.12 -22.05 -10.53
N ALA A 397 23.16 -21.29 -10.17
CA ALA A 397 23.41 -19.97 -10.74
C ALA A 397 24.78 -19.78 -11.42
N ARG A 398 24.85 -18.72 -12.23
CA ARG A 398 26.07 -18.10 -12.79
C ARG A 398 26.20 -16.69 -12.20
N LYS A 399 27.36 -16.30 -11.67
CA LYS A 399 27.58 -14.93 -11.17
C LYS A 399 27.54 -13.93 -12.33
N ARG A 400 26.75 -12.88 -12.19
CA ARG A 400 26.80 -11.70 -13.08
C ARG A 400 27.89 -10.78 -12.59
N ARG A 401 28.91 -10.56 -13.42
CA ARG A 401 30.03 -9.67 -13.11
C ARG A 401 29.62 -8.21 -13.27
N ALA A 402 30.45 -7.30 -12.75
CA ALA A 402 30.23 -5.85 -12.84
C ALA A 402 30.16 -5.33 -14.28
N ASP A 403 30.89 -5.97 -15.20
CA ASP A 403 30.85 -5.69 -16.66
C ASP A 403 29.58 -6.22 -17.36
N GLY A 404 28.68 -6.88 -16.62
CA GLY A 404 27.44 -7.47 -17.11
C GLY A 404 27.58 -8.87 -17.72
N THR A 405 28.79 -9.41 -17.82
CA THR A 405 29.04 -10.77 -18.32
C THR A 405 28.67 -11.83 -17.30
N LEU A 406 28.37 -13.05 -17.78
CA LEU A 406 28.06 -14.19 -16.92
C LEU A 406 29.28 -15.09 -16.77
N ALA A 407 29.69 -15.31 -15.52
CA ALA A 407 30.70 -16.31 -15.16
C ALA A 407 30.24 -17.73 -15.53
N PRO A 408 31.13 -18.74 -15.49
CA PRO A 408 30.71 -20.15 -15.54
C PRO A 408 29.68 -20.49 -14.45
N LYS A 409 28.99 -21.62 -14.63
CA LYS A 409 28.06 -22.13 -13.61
C LYS A 409 28.83 -22.48 -12.35
N ALA A 410 28.35 -22.00 -11.20
CA ALA A 410 29.01 -22.20 -9.92
C ALA A 410 29.09 -23.68 -9.57
N LYS A 411 30.22 -24.07 -8.99
CA LYS A 411 30.50 -25.40 -8.43
C LYS A 411 30.64 -25.33 -6.91
N VAL A 412 31.28 -24.26 -6.41
CA VAL A 412 31.55 -23.98 -5.00
C VAL A 412 31.07 -22.58 -4.62
N ALA A 413 30.90 -22.31 -3.32
CA ALA A 413 30.32 -21.06 -2.84
C ALA A 413 31.11 -19.80 -3.26
N SER A 414 32.45 -19.90 -3.29
CA SER A 414 33.35 -18.81 -3.73
C SER A 414 33.23 -18.43 -5.20
N ASP A 415 32.54 -19.25 -6.03
CA ASP A 415 32.21 -18.85 -7.41
C ASP A 415 31.14 -17.75 -7.46
N LEU A 416 30.31 -17.62 -6.41
CA LEU A 416 29.23 -16.64 -6.32
C LEU A 416 29.49 -15.55 -5.27
N LEU A 417 30.10 -15.91 -4.14
CA LEU A 417 30.19 -15.09 -2.94
C LEU A 417 31.63 -14.66 -2.65
N GLU A 418 31.76 -13.53 -1.96
CA GLU A 418 33.02 -12.98 -1.44
C GLU A 418 32.93 -12.79 0.08
N LEU A 419 34.08 -12.70 0.76
CA LEU A 419 34.13 -12.46 2.20
C LEU A 419 33.47 -11.12 2.54
N GLY A 420 32.63 -11.10 3.57
CA GLY A 420 31.90 -9.91 4.00
C GLY A 420 30.64 -9.62 3.18
N ASP A 421 30.35 -10.36 2.11
CA ASP A 421 29.11 -10.17 1.34
C ASP A 421 27.89 -10.32 2.27
N VAL A 422 26.99 -9.33 2.23
CA VAL A 422 25.67 -9.45 2.84
C VAL A 422 24.75 -10.13 1.83
N VAL A 423 24.19 -11.27 2.17
CA VAL A 423 23.29 -12.06 1.33
C VAL A 423 21.94 -12.22 1.99
N LEU A 424 20.93 -12.61 1.21
CA LEU A 424 19.65 -13.05 1.74
C LEU A 424 19.63 -14.58 1.70
N VAL A 425 19.13 -15.20 2.76
CA VAL A 425 19.00 -16.66 2.87
C VAL A 425 17.62 -17.06 3.33
N ARG A 426 17.20 -18.26 2.95
CA ARG A 426 15.97 -18.89 3.42
C ARG A 426 16.26 -20.27 3.95
N ARG A 427 15.51 -20.69 4.98
CA ARG A 427 15.53 -22.08 5.45
C ARG A 427 14.85 -22.98 4.41
N MET A 428 15.55 -24.01 3.91
CA MET A 428 14.94 -25.06 3.10
C MET A 428 14.52 -26.20 4.00
N THR A 429 13.23 -26.55 3.97
CA THR A 429 12.64 -27.66 4.71
C THR A 429 12.13 -28.73 3.76
N SER A 430 11.98 -29.95 4.26
CA SER A 430 11.35 -31.05 3.53
C SER A 430 9.83 -30.86 3.46
N ASP A 431 9.26 -31.09 2.28
CA ASP A 431 7.81 -31.01 2.08
C ASP A 431 7.06 -32.14 2.82
N SER A 432 7.73 -33.25 3.17
CA SER A 432 7.09 -34.41 3.80
C SER A 432 6.89 -34.29 5.31
N ASP A 433 7.84 -33.69 6.01
CA ASP A 433 7.90 -33.67 7.49
C ASP A 433 8.33 -32.32 8.08
N GLY A 434 8.60 -31.32 7.24
CA GLY A 434 9.06 -29.99 7.68
C GLY A 434 10.49 -29.99 8.23
N SER A 435 11.23 -31.10 8.15
CA SER A 435 12.59 -31.18 8.66
C SER A 435 13.53 -30.23 7.92
N PHE A 436 14.53 -29.70 8.61
CA PHE A 436 15.52 -28.81 8.01
C PHE A 436 16.45 -29.57 7.07
N ILE A 437 16.59 -29.07 5.84
CA ILE A 437 17.49 -29.61 4.83
C ILE A 437 18.80 -28.79 4.80
N ARG A 438 18.69 -27.48 4.57
CA ARG A 438 19.83 -26.57 4.44
C ARG A 438 19.40 -25.10 4.39
N TRP A 439 20.35 -24.20 4.56
CA TRP A 439 20.19 -22.80 4.15
C TRP A 439 20.39 -22.64 2.65
N THR A 440 19.64 -21.72 2.05
CA THR A 440 19.65 -21.53 0.60
C THR A 440 19.66 -20.05 0.21
N LEU A 441 20.53 -19.69 -0.73
CA LEU A 441 20.72 -18.32 -1.20
C LEU A 441 19.47 -17.77 -1.87
N ARG A 442 19.19 -16.50 -1.57
CA ARG A 442 18.09 -15.71 -2.09
C ARG A 442 18.58 -14.36 -2.58
N GLN A 443 17.86 -13.81 -3.55
CA GLN A 443 18.10 -12.47 -4.07
C GLN A 443 16.77 -11.86 -4.46
N VAL A 444 16.68 -10.53 -4.35
CA VAL A 444 15.53 -9.79 -4.85
C VAL A 444 15.44 -9.98 -6.37
N PRO A 445 14.29 -10.45 -6.90
CA PRO A 445 14.07 -10.59 -8.34
C PRO A 445 14.17 -9.25 -9.10
N GLU A 446 14.82 -9.26 -10.27
CA GLU A 446 14.77 -8.11 -11.20
C GLU A 446 13.42 -8.03 -11.92
N VAL A 447 12.79 -9.18 -12.17
CA VAL A 447 11.39 -9.22 -12.62
C VAL A 447 10.51 -8.72 -11.48
N GLN A 448 9.48 -7.97 -11.82
CA GLN A 448 8.52 -7.43 -10.87
C GLN A 448 7.11 -7.80 -11.30
N GLY A 449 6.13 -7.36 -10.52
CA GLY A 449 4.74 -7.60 -10.81
C GLY A 449 3.83 -6.81 -9.89
N GLY A 450 2.53 -6.95 -10.14
CA GLY A 450 1.48 -6.43 -9.28
C GLY A 450 0.40 -7.47 -9.07
N PHE A 451 -0.22 -7.46 -7.89
CA PHE A 451 -1.40 -8.24 -7.58
C PHE A 451 -2.44 -7.35 -6.91
N MET A 452 -3.72 -7.57 -7.23
CA MET A 452 -4.84 -6.90 -6.58
C MET A 452 -6.05 -7.81 -6.55
N ALA A 453 -6.78 -7.80 -5.43
CA ALA A 453 -8.08 -8.45 -5.30
C ALA A 453 -9.12 -7.51 -4.69
N MET A 454 -10.36 -7.63 -5.15
CA MET A 454 -11.44 -6.72 -4.83
C MET A 454 -12.79 -7.44 -4.78
N ASP A 455 -13.68 -7.01 -3.89
CA ASP A 455 -15.08 -7.43 -3.90
C ASP A 455 -15.83 -6.82 -5.10
N VAL A 456 -16.55 -7.66 -5.86
CA VAL A 456 -17.16 -7.26 -7.14
C VAL A 456 -18.38 -6.35 -6.98
N ASN A 457 -18.99 -6.34 -5.79
CA ASN A 457 -20.23 -5.64 -5.53
C ASN A 457 -20.00 -4.29 -4.86
N THR A 458 -18.98 -4.17 -4.04
CA THR A 458 -18.69 -3.00 -3.21
C THR A 458 -17.51 -2.21 -3.72
N GLY A 459 -16.59 -2.82 -4.47
CA GLY A 459 -15.35 -2.18 -4.88
C GLY A 459 -14.28 -2.15 -3.79
N ARG A 460 -14.53 -2.78 -2.63
CA ARG A 460 -13.54 -2.88 -1.55
C ARG A 460 -12.34 -3.70 -2.02
N VAL A 461 -11.18 -3.07 -2.06
CA VAL A 461 -9.92 -3.76 -2.34
C VAL A 461 -9.49 -4.47 -1.07
N ILE A 462 -9.45 -5.80 -1.12
CA ILE A 462 -9.16 -6.63 0.06
C ILE A 462 -7.68 -7.00 0.15
N ALA A 463 -6.96 -6.98 -0.97
CA ALA A 463 -5.52 -7.19 -1.01
C ALA A 463 -4.88 -6.43 -2.18
N MET A 464 -3.67 -5.91 -1.98
CA MET A 464 -2.87 -5.22 -2.98
C MET A 464 -1.38 -5.42 -2.72
N GLN A 465 -0.66 -6.00 -3.68
CA GLN A 465 0.79 -6.14 -3.65
C GLN A 465 1.39 -5.44 -4.88
N GLY A 466 2.19 -4.40 -4.67
CA GLY A 466 2.74 -3.54 -5.72
C GLY A 466 4.13 -3.95 -6.26
N GLY A 467 4.70 -5.04 -5.78
CA GLY A 467 6.04 -5.50 -6.15
C GLY A 467 6.53 -6.67 -5.28
N PHE A 468 7.79 -7.05 -5.42
CA PHE A 468 8.37 -8.12 -4.61
C PHE A 468 8.53 -7.74 -3.12
N SER A 469 9.08 -6.55 -2.85
CA SER A 469 9.38 -6.05 -1.50
C SER A 469 9.24 -4.54 -1.51
N TYR A 470 8.46 -4.02 -0.56
CA TYR A 470 8.25 -2.58 -0.38
C TYR A 470 9.54 -1.89 0.05
N GLN A 471 10.33 -2.55 0.92
CA GLN A 471 11.64 -2.04 1.36
C GLN A 471 12.66 -1.98 0.20
N SER A 472 12.56 -2.88 -0.78
CA SER A 472 13.40 -2.86 -1.97
C SER A 472 12.95 -1.81 -3.00
N SER A 473 11.64 -1.61 -3.15
CA SER A 473 11.07 -0.68 -4.11
C SER A 473 9.67 -0.24 -3.69
N VAL A 474 9.51 1.04 -3.34
CA VAL A 474 8.21 1.64 -2.97
C VAL A 474 7.27 1.90 -4.16
N PHE A 475 7.72 1.69 -5.39
CA PHE A 475 6.91 1.90 -6.59
C PHE A 475 5.76 0.89 -6.67
N ASN A 476 4.52 1.35 -6.51
CA ASN A 476 3.34 0.48 -6.52
C ASN A 476 2.90 0.16 -7.94
N ARG A 477 3.26 -1.03 -8.44
CA ARG A 477 2.95 -1.48 -9.81
C ARG A 477 1.48 -1.83 -10.01
N ALA A 478 0.69 -2.03 -8.95
CA ALA A 478 -0.75 -2.27 -9.10
C ALA A 478 -1.48 -1.00 -9.59
N THR A 479 -1.07 0.17 -9.09
CA THR A 479 -1.77 1.45 -9.34
C THR A 479 -1.01 2.41 -10.26
N GLN A 480 0.32 2.31 -10.34
CA GLN A 480 1.16 3.31 -11.02
C GLN A 480 1.83 2.78 -12.30
N ALA A 481 2.06 1.46 -12.43
CA ALA A 481 2.71 0.91 -13.62
C ALA A 481 1.73 0.86 -14.80
N GLN A 482 1.98 1.70 -15.79
CA GLN A 482 1.32 1.66 -17.10
C GLN A 482 1.93 0.53 -17.93
N ARG A 483 1.10 -0.45 -18.28
CA ARG A 483 1.52 -1.69 -18.95
C ARG A 483 0.50 -2.13 -19.97
N GLN A 484 0.95 -2.74 -21.05
CA GLN A 484 0.06 -3.28 -22.07
C GLN A 484 -0.68 -4.50 -21.51
N PRO A 485 -2.02 -4.50 -21.44
CA PRO A 485 -2.82 -5.63 -20.95
C PRO A 485 -2.81 -6.81 -21.92
N GLY A 486 -2.47 -6.57 -23.19
CA GLY A 486 -2.47 -7.58 -24.26
C GLY A 486 -3.84 -8.26 -24.38
N SER A 487 -3.83 -9.59 -24.56
CA SER A 487 -5.07 -10.38 -24.71
C SER A 487 -6.06 -10.32 -23.54
N SER A 488 -5.69 -9.75 -22.38
CA SER A 488 -6.66 -9.49 -21.30
C SER A 488 -7.61 -8.32 -21.63
N PHE A 489 -7.37 -7.56 -22.70
CA PHE A 489 -8.29 -6.54 -23.20
C PHE A 489 -9.43 -7.09 -24.07
N LYS A 490 -9.28 -8.30 -24.63
CA LYS A 490 -10.28 -8.88 -25.54
C LYS A 490 -11.71 -8.92 -24.99
N PRO A 491 -11.98 -9.20 -23.70
CA PRO A 491 -13.34 -9.24 -23.18
C PRO A 491 -14.13 -7.94 -23.45
N PHE A 492 -13.48 -6.77 -23.47
CA PHE A 492 -14.15 -5.50 -23.79
C PHE A 492 -14.59 -5.43 -25.26
N VAL A 493 -13.77 -5.96 -26.19
CA VAL A 493 -14.13 -6.06 -27.61
C VAL A 493 -15.33 -6.99 -27.80
N TYR A 494 -15.33 -8.14 -27.11
CA TYR A 494 -16.41 -9.11 -27.20
C TYR A 494 -17.70 -8.60 -26.53
N ALA A 495 -17.59 -7.93 -25.39
CA ALA A 495 -18.72 -7.27 -24.74
C ALA A 495 -19.38 -6.23 -25.66
N ALA A 496 -18.57 -5.35 -26.25
CA ALA A 496 -19.05 -4.35 -27.20
C ALA A 496 -19.76 -5.00 -28.41
N ALA A 497 -19.26 -6.14 -28.89
CA ALA A 497 -19.87 -6.87 -30.00
C ALA A 497 -21.22 -7.50 -29.63
N LEU A 498 -21.32 -8.12 -28.45
CA LEU A 498 -22.56 -8.69 -27.94
C LEU A 498 -23.64 -7.60 -27.76
N ASP A 499 -23.28 -6.44 -27.22
CA ASP A 499 -24.18 -5.28 -27.13
C ASP A 499 -24.51 -4.67 -28.51
N SER A 500 -23.69 -4.91 -29.52
CA SER A 500 -23.94 -4.51 -30.92
C SER A 500 -24.75 -5.54 -31.71
N GLY A 501 -25.34 -6.54 -31.04
CA GLY A 501 -26.27 -7.52 -31.63
C GLY A 501 -25.66 -8.88 -31.95
N PHE A 502 -24.37 -9.09 -31.68
CA PHE A 502 -23.75 -10.40 -31.84
C PHE A 502 -24.24 -11.34 -30.72
N ASN A 503 -24.02 -12.64 -30.89
CA ASN A 503 -24.29 -13.64 -29.87
C ASN A 503 -23.14 -14.66 -29.80
N PRO A 504 -23.02 -15.46 -28.72
CA PRO A 504 -21.90 -16.39 -28.55
C PRO A 504 -21.71 -17.40 -29.70
N ALA A 505 -22.76 -17.71 -30.46
CA ALA A 505 -22.76 -18.60 -31.61
C ALA A 505 -22.45 -17.91 -32.97
N THR A 506 -22.28 -16.58 -32.99
CA THR A 506 -21.91 -15.81 -34.19
C THR A 506 -20.59 -16.33 -34.75
N ILE A 507 -20.56 -16.61 -36.06
CA ILE A 507 -19.41 -17.22 -36.72
C ILE A 507 -18.45 -16.13 -37.16
N VAL A 508 -17.19 -16.25 -36.77
CA VAL A 508 -16.13 -15.30 -37.14
C VAL A 508 -15.05 -16.06 -37.89
N VAL A 509 -14.60 -15.49 -39.01
CA VAL A 509 -13.58 -16.11 -39.87
C VAL A 509 -12.20 -15.99 -39.21
N ASP A 510 -11.47 -17.10 -39.08
CA ASP A 510 -10.10 -17.13 -38.57
C ASP A 510 -9.09 -17.35 -39.70
N GLU A 511 -8.91 -16.33 -40.52
CA GLU A 511 -8.05 -16.30 -41.71
C GLU A 511 -7.03 -15.14 -41.67
N PRO A 512 -5.95 -15.18 -42.48
CA PRO A 512 -4.96 -14.12 -42.54
C PRO A 512 -5.57 -12.72 -42.69
N ILE A 513 -5.02 -11.74 -41.96
CA ILE A 513 -5.38 -10.33 -42.08
C ILE A 513 -4.14 -9.57 -42.56
N THR A 514 -4.33 -8.65 -43.49
CA THR A 514 -3.30 -7.71 -43.91
C THR A 514 -3.93 -6.33 -43.97
N VAL A 515 -3.42 -5.39 -43.16
CA VAL A 515 -3.90 -4.01 -43.10
C VAL A 515 -2.77 -3.07 -43.47
N ASN A 516 -3.03 -2.13 -44.38
CA ASN A 516 -2.08 -1.06 -44.65
C ASN A 516 -2.24 0.03 -43.58
N THR A 517 -1.18 0.29 -42.82
CA THR A 517 -1.15 1.31 -41.76
C THR A 517 -0.20 2.44 -42.17
N PRO A 518 -0.26 3.63 -41.55
CA PRO A 518 0.70 4.70 -41.81
C PRO A 518 2.17 4.28 -41.56
N GLN A 519 2.40 3.26 -40.72
CA GLN A 519 3.71 2.70 -40.38
C GLN A 519 4.12 1.52 -41.28
N GLY A 520 3.29 1.18 -42.27
CA GLY A 520 3.52 0.08 -43.21
C GLY A 520 2.49 -1.05 -43.08
N LEU A 521 2.82 -2.20 -43.67
CA LEU A 521 1.92 -3.35 -43.73
C LEU A 521 1.88 -4.10 -42.39
N TRP A 522 0.71 -4.14 -41.75
CA TRP A 522 0.48 -4.91 -40.52
C TRP A 522 -0.20 -6.24 -40.84
N THR A 523 0.47 -7.36 -40.50
CA THR A 523 -0.01 -8.72 -40.73
C THR A 523 -0.03 -9.50 -39.41
N PRO A 524 -1.08 -9.33 -38.58
CA PRO A 524 -1.19 -10.03 -37.31
C PRO A 524 -1.37 -11.54 -37.51
N LYS A 525 -1.04 -12.33 -36.48
CA LYS A 525 -1.16 -13.80 -36.47
C LYS A 525 -1.81 -14.29 -35.19
N ASN A 526 -2.31 -15.52 -35.19
CA ASN A 526 -2.64 -16.22 -33.95
C ASN A 526 -1.36 -16.70 -33.26
N ALA A 527 -1.41 -16.87 -31.93
CA ALA A 527 -0.29 -17.39 -31.14
C ALA A 527 0.09 -18.85 -31.47
N SER A 528 -0.69 -19.58 -32.27
CA SER A 528 -0.30 -20.90 -32.77
C SER A 528 0.36 -20.86 -34.15
N GLY A 529 0.38 -19.69 -34.80
CA GLY A 529 0.76 -19.53 -36.20
C GLY A 529 -0.21 -20.16 -37.21
N LYS A 530 -1.31 -20.78 -36.76
CA LYS A 530 -2.30 -21.49 -37.60
C LYS A 530 -3.57 -20.68 -37.82
N PHE A 531 -4.27 -21.03 -38.89
CA PHE A 531 -5.62 -20.55 -39.25
C PHE A 531 -6.61 -21.68 -39.04
N TYR A 532 -7.79 -21.35 -38.53
CA TYR A 532 -8.79 -22.35 -38.15
C TYR A 532 -10.12 -22.18 -38.89
N GLY A 533 -10.21 -21.22 -39.81
CA GLY A 533 -11.41 -20.97 -40.61
C GLY A 533 -12.58 -20.43 -39.78
N PRO A 534 -13.82 -20.52 -40.30
CA PRO A 534 -15.01 -20.04 -39.61
C PRO A 534 -15.23 -20.78 -38.28
N THR A 535 -15.38 -20.04 -37.17
CA THR A 535 -15.59 -20.62 -35.84
C THR A 535 -16.50 -19.70 -35.00
N PRO A 536 -17.33 -20.22 -34.08
CA PRO A 536 -18.10 -19.40 -33.15
C PRO A 536 -17.23 -18.44 -32.33
N MET A 537 -17.73 -17.23 -32.09
CA MET A 537 -17.00 -16.21 -31.32
C MET A 537 -16.69 -16.68 -29.89
N ARG A 538 -17.55 -17.52 -29.28
CA ARG A 538 -17.22 -18.23 -28.02
C ARG A 538 -15.85 -18.86 -28.05
N THR A 539 -15.58 -19.71 -29.04
CA THR A 539 -14.30 -20.41 -29.16
C THR A 539 -13.16 -19.42 -29.43
N GLY A 540 -13.45 -18.31 -30.11
CA GLY A 540 -12.51 -17.20 -30.32
C GLY A 540 -11.96 -16.62 -29.03
N ILE A 541 -12.80 -16.31 -28.04
CA ILE A 541 -12.34 -15.79 -26.74
C ILE A 541 -11.75 -16.89 -25.84
N GLU A 542 -12.35 -18.10 -25.85
CA GLU A 542 -11.87 -19.27 -25.07
C GLU A 542 -10.44 -19.64 -25.43
N GLN A 543 -10.12 -19.65 -26.73
CA GLN A 543 -8.78 -19.94 -27.26
C GLN A 543 -7.95 -18.67 -27.49
N SER A 544 -8.47 -17.50 -27.11
CA SER A 544 -7.79 -16.21 -27.23
C SER A 544 -7.25 -15.91 -28.64
N ARG A 545 -8.00 -16.22 -29.69
CA ARG A 545 -7.60 -16.03 -31.11
C ARG A 545 -7.55 -14.55 -31.48
N ASN A 546 -6.48 -14.12 -32.15
CA ASN A 546 -6.26 -12.70 -32.47
C ASN A 546 -7.03 -12.28 -33.70
N LEU A 547 -7.00 -13.09 -34.76
CA LEU A 547 -7.58 -12.70 -36.04
C LEU A 547 -9.10 -12.57 -35.95
N MET A 548 -9.75 -13.45 -35.19
CA MET A 548 -11.17 -13.31 -34.87
C MET A 548 -11.47 -12.03 -34.09
N THR A 549 -10.63 -11.67 -33.10
CA THR A 549 -10.83 -10.45 -32.30
C THR A 549 -10.72 -9.18 -33.15
N ILE A 550 -9.72 -9.13 -34.04
CA ILE A 550 -9.54 -8.00 -34.97
C ILE A 550 -10.74 -7.88 -35.91
N ARG A 551 -11.27 -9.00 -36.42
CA ARG A 551 -12.46 -9.00 -37.27
C ARG A 551 -13.72 -8.55 -36.54
N ILE A 552 -13.90 -8.97 -35.30
CA ILE A 552 -15.00 -8.49 -34.46
C ILE A 552 -14.88 -6.97 -34.29
N ALA A 553 -13.70 -6.47 -33.89
CA ALA A 553 -13.46 -5.04 -33.70
C ALA A 553 -13.66 -4.23 -34.99
N GLN A 554 -13.19 -4.74 -36.12
CA GLN A 554 -13.40 -4.12 -37.44
C GLN A 554 -14.88 -4.12 -37.84
N GLY A 555 -15.60 -5.20 -37.55
CA GLY A 555 -17.02 -5.33 -37.88
C GLY A 555 -17.93 -4.37 -37.12
N ILE A 556 -17.63 -4.09 -35.84
CA ILE A 556 -18.40 -3.16 -35.00
C ILE A 556 -17.82 -1.73 -34.97
N GLY A 557 -16.62 -1.54 -35.52
CA GLY A 557 -15.87 -0.29 -35.48
C GLY A 557 -15.10 -0.06 -34.18
N MET A 558 -13.87 0.48 -34.30
CA MET A 558 -13.03 0.81 -33.15
C MET A 558 -13.61 1.94 -32.28
N ASP A 559 -14.45 2.82 -32.82
CA ASP A 559 -15.16 3.85 -32.05
C ASP A 559 -16.06 3.22 -30.98
N THR A 560 -16.76 2.13 -31.33
CA THR A 560 -17.62 1.39 -30.40
C THR A 560 -16.79 0.73 -29.32
N VAL A 561 -15.68 0.08 -29.70
CA VAL A 561 -14.73 -0.55 -28.77
C VAL A 561 -14.14 0.47 -27.79
N ALA A 562 -13.72 1.63 -28.30
CA ALA A 562 -13.14 2.72 -27.50
C ALA A 562 -14.14 3.25 -26.48
N LYS A 563 -15.34 3.64 -26.91
CA LYS A 563 -16.41 4.10 -26.01
C LYS A 563 -16.73 3.07 -24.92
N TYR A 564 -16.74 1.79 -25.27
CA TYR A 564 -17.00 0.73 -24.32
C TYR A 564 -15.88 0.61 -23.28
N ALA A 565 -14.61 0.59 -23.70
CA ALA A 565 -13.47 0.52 -22.80
C ALA A 565 -13.34 1.74 -21.88
N GLU A 566 -13.63 2.93 -22.40
CA GLU A 566 -13.68 4.19 -21.65
C GLU A 566 -14.82 4.18 -20.62
N LYS A 567 -16.01 3.68 -20.99
CA LYS A 567 -17.14 3.52 -20.06
C LYS A 567 -16.83 2.60 -18.88
N PHE A 568 -16.03 1.56 -19.10
CA PHE A 568 -15.53 0.66 -18.05
C PHE A 568 -14.37 1.25 -17.24
N GLY A 569 -13.84 2.41 -17.62
CA GLY A 569 -12.73 3.07 -16.92
C GLY A 569 -11.36 2.44 -17.17
N VAL A 570 -11.22 1.60 -18.20
CA VAL A 570 -9.93 0.96 -18.55
C VAL A 570 -8.97 2.01 -19.11
N TYR A 571 -9.48 2.95 -19.88
CA TYR A 571 -8.75 4.08 -20.45
C TYR A 571 -9.56 5.36 -20.27
N ASP A 572 -8.86 6.48 -20.17
CA ASP A 572 -9.50 7.80 -20.21
C ASP A 572 -9.75 8.21 -21.67
N HIS A 573 -8.84 7.81 -22.57
CA HIS A 573 -9.01 7.87 -24.01
C HIS A 573 -8.32 6.68 -24.68
N LEU A 574 -9.04 5.87 -25.46
CA LEU A 574 -8.46 4.75 -26.23
C LEU A 574 -8.21 5.18 -27.68
N GLY A 575 -7.02 4.91 -28.22
CA GLY A 575 -6.77 5.14 -29.65
C GLY A 575 -7.61 4.22 -30.55
N HIS A 576 -8.13 4.73 -31.67
CA HIS A 576 -9.09 4.00 -32.54
C HIS A 576 -8.42 3.11 -33.61
N PHE A 577 -7.20 2.65 -33.39
CA PHE A 577 -6.49 1.76 -34.32
C PHE A 577 -6.70 0.28 -33.97
N LEU A 578 -6.77 -0.59 -34.98
CA LEU A 578 -7.14 -2.01 -34.80
C LEU A 578 -6.22 -2.79 -33.85
N ALA A 579 -4.94 -2.43 -33.72
CA ALA A 579 -4.05 -3.10 -32.78
C ALA A 579 -4.53 -2.96 -31.32
N ASN A 580 -5.29 -1.89 -30.99
CA ASN A 580 -5.87 -1.75 -29.66
C ASN A 580 -6.95 -2.78 -29.35
N SER A 581 -7.56 -3.44 -30.34
CA SER A 581 -8.43 -4.61 -30.11
C SER A 581 -7.68 -5.78 -29.44
N LEU A 582 -6.34 -5.78 -29.50
CA LEU A 582 -5.47 -6.75 -28.86
C LEU A 582 -4.79 -6.23 -27.59
N GLY A 583 -5.13 -5.04 -27.10
CA GLY A 583 -4.57 -4.44 -25.88
C GLY A 583 -3.17 -3.85 -26.05
N ALA A 584 -2.94 -3.11 -27.15
CA ALA A 584 -1.66 -2.48 -27.46
C ALA A 584 -1.39 -1.16 -26.72
N GLN A 585 -2.41 -0.52 -26.14
CA GLN A 585 -2.28 0.67 -25.30
C GLN A 585 -2.08 0.28 -23.83
N GLU A 586 -1.33 1.10 -23.08
CA GLU A 586 -1.01 0.83 -21.68
C GLU A 586 -2.12 1.27 -20.73
N THR A 587 -2.34 0.47 -19.67
CA THR A 587 -3.24 0.77 -18.54
C THR A 587 -2.65 0.20 -17.24
N THR A 588 -3.35 0.33 -16.12
CA THR A 588 -2.92 -0.20 -14.82
C THR A 588 -3.71 -1.44 -14.41
N LEU A 589 -3.11 -2.28 -13.56
CA LEU A 589 -3.79 -3.43 -12.98
C LEU A 589 -5.03 -3.01 -12.19
N PHE A 590 -4.95 -1.88 -11.49
CA PHE A 590 -6.06 -1.29 -10.74
C PHE A 590 -7.29 -1.02 -11.62
N LYS A 591 -7.10 -0.37 -12.78
CA LYS A 591 -8.19 -0.11 -13.74
C LYS A 591 -8.75 -1.41 -14.32
N MET A 592 -7.88 -2.34 -14.70
CA MET A 592 -8.30 -3.61 -15.31
C MET A 592 -9.08 -4.53 -14.34
N VAL A 593 -8.64 -4.66 -13.08
CA VAL A 593 -9.34 -5.47 -12.07
C VAL A 593 -10.72 -4.86 -11.76
N ALA A 594 -10.80 -3.54 -11.61
CA ALA A 594 -12.07 -2.84 -11.40
C ALA A 594 -13.05 -3.06 -12.56
N ALA A 595 -12.56 -2.98 -13.80
CA ALA A 595 -13.39 -3.20 -14.98
C ALA A 595 -13.90 -4.65 -15.08
N TYR A 596 -13.10 -5.65 -14.69
CA TYR A 596 -13.53 -7.05 -14.66
C TYR A 596 -14.60 -7.34 -13.61
N ALA A 597 -14.60 -6.64 -12.47
CA ALA A 597 -15.67 -6.77 -11.48
C ALA A 597 -17.04 -6.41 -12.06
N MET A 598 -17.10 -5.47 -13.02
CA MET A 598 -18.34 -5.08 -13.70
C MET A 598 -18.88 -6.21 -14.59
N PHE A 599 -18.04 -7.14 -15.06
CA PHE A 599 -18.54 -8.37 -15.71
C PHE A 599 -19.19 -9.30 -14.69
N ALA A 600 -18.53 -9.50 -13.55
CA ALA A 600 -18.96 -10.40 -12.48
C ALA A 600 -20.28 -9.99 -11.82
N ASN A 601 -20.50 -8.68 -11.63
CA ASN A 601 -21.66 -8.13 -10.94
C ASN A 601 -22.88 -7.87 -11.86
N GLY A 602 -22.82 -8.32 -13.11
CA GLY A 602 -23.92 -8.17 -14.06
C GLY A 602 -23.97 -6.83 -14.80
N GLY A 603 -22.86 -6.09 -14.87
CA GLY A 603 -22.73 -4.86 -15.66
C GLY A 603 -22.98 -3.57 -14.88
N GLU A 604 -22.95 -3.60 -13.54
CA GLU A 604 -23.07 -2.38 -12.71
C GLU A 604 -21.70 -1.74 -12.47
N ARG A 605 -21.65 -0.40 -12.55
CA ARG A 605 -20.45 0.38 -12.23
C ARG A 605 -20.00 0.07 -10.81
N VAL A 606 -18.72 -0.24 -10.64
CA VAL A 606 -18.07 -0.40 -9.34
C VAL A 606 -16.75 0.36 -9.34
N GLU A 607 -16.48 1.11 -8.28
CA GLU A 607 -15.26 1.89 -8.14
C GLU A 607 -14.37 1.25 -7.08
N PRO A 608 -13.10 0.96 -7.38
CA PRO A 608 -12.20 0.37 -6.40
C PRO A 608 -11.90 1.36 -5.27
N THR A 609 -11.91 0.90 -4.02
CA THR A 609 -11.53 1.69 -2.85
C THR A 609 -10.62 0.91 -1.92
N LEU A 610 -9.64 1.61 -1.34
CA LEU A 610 -8.80 1.10 -0.24
C LEU A 610 -9.34 1.48 1.14
N VAL A 611 -10.38 2.34 1.18
CA VAL A 611 -10.89 2.97 2.39
C VAL A 611 -12.42 2.94 2.39
N ASP A 612 -13.01 2.51 3.49
CA ASP A 612 -14.45 2.55 3.69
C ASP A 612 -14.94 3.92 4.12
N ARG A 613 -14.19 4.51 5.06
CA ARG A 613 -14.60 5.69 5.80
C ARG A 613 -13.38 6.49 6.23
N VAL A 614 -13.47 7.81 6.09
CA VAL A 614 -12.53 8.76 6.71
C VAL A 614 -13.32 9.67 7.64
N GLN A 615 -12.84 9.81 8.87
CA GLN A 615 -13.37 10.72 9.86
C GLN A 615 -12.33 11.79 10.20
N ASP A 616 -12.80 13.01 10.46
CA ASP A 616 -11.95 14.06 11.01
C ASP A 616 -11.65 13.82 12.50
N ARG A 617 -10.79 14.65 13.09
CA ARG A 617 -10.41 14.56 14.50
C ARG A 617 -11.57 14.72 15.50
N ARG A 618 -12.74 15.19 15.06
CA ARG A 618 -13.97 15.32 15.87
C ARG A 618 -14.92 14.14 15.68
N GLY A 619 -14.51 13.12 14.91
CA GLY A 619 -15.30 11.93 14.64
C GLY A 619 -16.35 12.11 13.55
N ARG A 620 -16.42 13.27 12.87
CA ARG A 620 -17.37 13.48 11.78
C ARG A 620 -16.86 12.78 10.52
N THR A 621 -17.74 12.01 9.86
CA THR A 621 -17.41 11.32 8.61
C THR A 621 -17.33 12.32 7.47
N ILE A 622 -16.14 12.47 6.88
CA ILE A 622 -15.89 13.35 5.72
C ILE A 622 -15.88 12.58 4.40
N TYR A 623 -15.66 11.27 4.45
CA TYR A 623 -15.76 10.39 3.30
C TYR A 623 -16.35 9.04 3.69
N ARG A 624 -17.25 8.54 2.83
CA ARG A 624 -17.81 7.19 2.88
C ARG A 624 -17.88 6.64 1.47
N HIS A 625 -17.28 5.47 1.24
CA HIS A 625 -17.25 4.85 -0.08
C HIS A 625 -18.60 4.27 -0.49
N ASP A 626 -19.17 3.38 0.34
CA ASP A 626 -20.43 2.74 0.00
C ASP A 626 -21.60 3.74 0.12
N ARG A 627 -22.27 3.95 -1.00
CA ARG A 627 -23.42 4.86 -1.16
C ARG A 627 -24.73 4.10 -1.40
N ARG A 628 -24.70 2.77 -1.44
CA ARG A 628 -25.91 1.96 -1.63
C ARG A 628 -26.84 2.13 -0.42
N GLU A 629 -28.13 2.06 -0.69
CA GLU A 629 -29.14 2.20 0.34
C GLU A 629 -29.42 0.83 0.96
N CYS A 630 -29.25 0.70 2.27
CA CYS A 630 -29.72 -0.47 3.00
C CYS A 630 -31.14 -0.22 3.50
N VAL A 631 -32.13 -0.70 2.75
CA VAL A 631 -33.56 -0.43 2.97
C VAL A 631 -34.02 -0.98 4.32
N THR A 632 -33.47 -2.12 4.75
CA THR A 632 -33.91 -2.81 5.97
C THR A 632 -32.97 -2.64 7.16
N CYS A 633 -31.85 -1.91 7.03
CA CYS A 633 -30.92 -1.69 8.15
C CYS A 633 -31.49 -0.80 9.27
N GLY A 634 -32.58 -0.07 9.02
CA GLY A 634 -33.30 0.68 10.05
C GLY A 634 -34.29 -0.19 10.85
N GLN A 635 -34.51 -1.44 10.46
CA GLN A 635 -35.41 -2.34 11.16
C GLN A 635 -34.70 -2.94 12.38
N PRO A 636 -35.32 -2.92 13.59
CA PRO A 636 -34.69 -3.45 14.80
C PRO A 636 -34.48 -4.97 14.75
N THR A 637 -35.29 -5.69 13.97
CA THR A 637 -35.18 -7.14 13.77
C THR A 637 -35.53 -7.50 12.33
N LEU A 638 -34.70 -8.35 11.72
CA LEU A 638 -34.99 -9.00 10.44
C LEU A 638 -35.59 -10.39 10.69
N PRO A 639 -36.50 -10.90 9.83
CA PRO A 639 -36.95 -12.28 9.89
C PRO A 639 -35.78 -13.26 9.87
N ALA A 640 -35.89 -14.38 10.58
CA ALA A 640 -34.84 -15.40 10.59
C ALA A 640 -34.56 -15.89 9.15
N GLY A 641 -33.30 -15.83 8.74
CA GLY A 641 -32.87 -16.17 7.38
C GLY A 641 -32.96 -15.04 6.35
N ALA A 642 -33.45 -13.85 6.72
CA ALA A 642 -33.42 -12.67 5.85
C ALA A 642 -32.12 -11.88 6.05
N ALA A 643 -31.44 -11.57 4.94
CA ALA A 643 -30.30 -10.65 4.93
C ALA A 643 -30.79 -9.19 4.72
N PRO A 644 -29.98 -8.17 5.10
CA PRO A 644 -30.30 -6.79 4.79
C PRO A 644 -30.50 -6.57 3.27
N GLU A 645 -31.56 -5.87 2.89
CA GLU A 645 -31.83 -5.55 1.50
C GLU A 645 -31.03 -4.32 1.09
N ILE A 646 -30.08 -4.53 0.18
CA ILE A 646 -29.25 -3.46 -0.38
C ILE A 646 -29.78 -3.10 -1.77
N ARG A 647 -30.24 -1.86 -1.91
CA ARG A 647 -30.62 -1.30 -3.21
C ARG A 647 -29.43 -0.58 -3.84
N SER A 648 -28.98 -1.10 -4.99
CA SER A 648 -27.98 -0.45 -5.83
C SER A 648 -28.67 0.58 -6.72
N ASN A 649 -28.20 1.82 -6.70
CA ASN A 649 -28.58 2.90 -7.62
C ASN A 649 -27.45 3.24 -8.62
N ARG A 650 -26.49 2.32 -8.78
CA ARG A 650 -25.31 2.53 -9.61
C ARG A 650 -25.68 2.47 -11.09
N GLU A 651 -24.91 3.19 -11.90
CA GLU A 651 -25.07 3.15 -13.35
C GLU A 651 -24.85 1.71 -13.87
N ARG A 652 -25.74 1.25 -14.74
CA ARG A 652 -25.53 0.02 -15.50
C ARG A 652 -24.68 0.33 -16.74
N VAL A 653 -23.41 -0.05 -16.69
CA VAL A 653 -22.45 0.22 -17.78
C VAL A 653 -22.61 -0.75 -18.95
N MET A 654 -23.17 -1.94 -18.71
CA MET A 654 -23.37 -3.00 -19.69
C MET A 654 -24.69 -3.73 -19.43
N ASP A 655 -25.34 -4.22 -20.49
CA ASP A 655 -26.55 -5.03 -20.35
C ASP A 655 -26.28 -6.31 -19.53
N ALA A 656 -27.25 -6.70 -18.69
CA ALA A 656 -27.06 -7.84 -17.78
C ALA A 656 -26.95 -9.17 -18.53
N ILE A 657 -27.65 -9.34 -19.67
CA ILE A 657 -27.57 -10.54 -20.51
C ILE A 657 -26.18 -10.61 -21.16
N THR A 658 -25.67 -9.49 -21.66
CA THR A 658 -24.31 -9.40 -22.21
C THR A 658 -23.25 -9.74 -21.16
N ALA A 659 -23.41 -9.23 -19.93
CA ALA A 659 -22.53 -9.56 -18.81
C ALA A 659 -22.48 -11.06 -18.53
N TYR A 660 -23.64 -11.71 -18.51
CA TYR A 660 -23.76 -13.14 -18.26
C TYR A 660 -23.20 -13.97 -19.42
N GLN A 661 -23.52 -13.62 -20.68
CA GLN A 661 -22.97 -14.27 -21.87
C GLN A 661 -21.45 -14.21 -21.89
N LEU A 662 -20.87 -13.03 -21.67
CA LEU A 662 -19.42 -12.87 -21.60
C LEU A 662 -18.83 -13.69 -20.44
N THR A 663 -19.45 -13.65 -19.25
CA THR A 663 -19.01 -14.43 -18.09
C THR A 663 -18.98 -15.94 -18.41
N SER A 664 -20.05 -16.46 -19.02
CA SER A 664 -20.13 -17.86 -19.47
C SER A 664 -19.07 -18.20 -20.53
N MET A 665 -18.73 -17.27 -21.42
CA MET A 665 -17.63 -17.41 -22.37
C MET A 665 -16.26 -17.44 -21.67
N LEU A 666 -16.06 -16.61 -20.64
CA LEU A 666 -14.85 -16.55 -19.84
C LEU A 666 -14.67 -17.75 -18.90
N GLU A 667 -15.76 -18.39 -18.43
CA GLU A 667 -15.67 -19.69 -17.77
C GLU A 667 -15.04 -20.75 -18.69
N GLY A 668 -15.30 -20.65 -20.00
CA GLY A 668 -14.69 -21.52 -21.00
C GLY A 668 -13.18 -21.32 -21.14
N VAL A 669 -12.67 -20.09 -20.95
CA VAL A 669 -11.23 -19.81 -20.92
C VAL A 669 -10.55 -20.57 -19.78
N VAL A 670 -11.20 -20.62 -18.62
CA VAL A 670 -10.70 -21.34 -17.45
C VAL A 670 -10.83 -22.85 -17.62
N LYS A 671 -12.01 -23.35 -18.00
CA LYS A 671 -12.27 -24.79 -18.11
C LYS A 671 -11.55 -25.45 -19.29
N ARG A 672 -11.39 -24.74 -20.41
CA ARG A 672 -11.00 -25.31 -21.71
C ARG A 672 -10.00 -24.45 -22.51
N GLY A 673 -9.55 -23.34 -21.97
CA GLY A 673 -8.69 -22.39 -22.69
C GLY A 673 -7.33 -22.18 -22.03
N SER A 674 -6.84 -20.95 -22.15
CA SER A 674 -5.54 -20.52 -21.63
C SER A 674 -5.48 -20.40 -20.10
N GLY A 675 -6.62 -20.52 -19.40
CA GLY A 675 -6.73 -20.39 -17.93
C GLY A 675 -6.82 -21.72 -17.16
N ARG A 676 -6.59 -22.87 -17.81
CA ARG A 676 -6.77 -24.23 -17.24
C ARG A 676 -6.02 -24.54 -15.93
N GLY A 677 -5.07 -23.71 -15.52
CA GLY A 677 -4.37 -23.87 -14.25
C GLY A 677 -5.19 -23.47 -13.01
N VAL A 678 -6.35 -22.82 -13.18
CA VAL A 678 -7.22 -22.48 -12.05
C VAL A 678 -8.02 -23.71 -11.63
N ASN A 679 -7.96 -24.04 -10.33
CA ASN A 679 -8.63 -25.16 -9.71
C ASN A 679 -9.27 -24.72 -8.39
N LEU A 680 -10.53 -24.28 -8.47
CA LEU A 680 -11.35 -23.82 -7.34
C LEU A 680 -12.64 -24.64 -7.26
N PRO A 681 -13.23 -24.79 -6.05
CA PRO A 681 -14.47 -25.55 -5.86
C PRO A 681 -15.74 -24.79 -6.31
N VAL A 682 -15.59 -23.58 -6.84
CA VAL A 682 -16.67 -22.71 -7.29
C VAL A 682 -16.46 -22.29 -8.75
N PRO A 683 -17.50 -21.89 -9.49
CA PRO A 683 -17.33 -21.38 -10.85
C PRO A 683 -16.41 -20.17 -10.92
N VAL A 684 -15.52 -20.16 -11.92
CA VAL A 684 -14.56 -19.10 -12.16
C VAL A 684 -14.57 -18.71 -13.62
N ALA A 685 -14.61 -17.42 -13.88
CA ALA A 685 -14.41 -16.82 -15.18
C ALA A 685 -13.11 -16.01 -15.17
N GLY A 686 -12.40 -15.95 -16.29
CA GLY A 686 -11.19 -15.15 -16.36
C GLY A 686 -10.53 -15.12 -17.72
N LYS A 687 -9.45 -14.34 -17.83
CA LYS A 687 -8.73 -14.15 -19.08
C LYS A 687 -7.23 -13.98 -18.84
N THR A 688 -6.44 -14.71 -19.62
CA THR A 688 -4.99 -14.47 -19.73
C THR A 688 -4.71 -13.30 -20.67
N GLY A 689 -3.69 -12.51 -20.33
CA GLY A 689 -3.06 -11.53 -21.20
C GLY A 689 -1.59 -11.88 -21.42
N THR A 690 -1.10 -11.66 -22.63
CA THR A 690 0.32 -11.79 -22.98
C THR A 690 0.58 -10.81 -24.11
N THR A 691 1.61 -9.99 -23.96
CA THR A 691 2.02 -9.00 -24.95
C THR A 691 3.01 -9.59 -25.95
N ASN A 692 3.30 -8.84 -27.01
CA ASN A 692 4.34 -9.23 -27.96
C ASN A 692 5.70 -9.33 -27.23
N ASP A 693 6.52 -10.28 -27.67
CA ASP A 693 7.79 -10.68 -27.03
C ASP A 693 7.65 -11.13 -25.56
N ALA A 694 6.42 -11.36 -25.07
CA ALA A 694 6.13 -11.65 -23.67
C ALA A 694 6.81 -10.65 -22.71
N LYS A 695 6.74 -9.35 -23.00
CA LYS A 695 7.25 -8.32 -22.08
C LYS A 695 6.44 -8.27 -20.80
N ASP A 696 5.14 -8.52 -20.94
CA ASP A 696 4.14 -8.44 -19.90
C ASP A 696 3.19 -9.63 -20.00
N VAL A 697 2.94 -10.28 -18.85
CA VAL A 697 1.99 -11.37 -18.74
C VAL A 697 0.95 -11.04 -17.67
N TRP A 698 -0.29 -11.43 -17.93
CA TRP A 698 -1.44 -11.09 -17.09
C TRP A 698 -2.35 -12.28 -16.89
N PHE A 699 -3.03 -12.29 -15.76
CA PHE A 699 -4.27 -13.04 -15.59
C PHE A 699 -5.22 -12.25 -14.70
N ILE A 700 -6.47 -12.11 -15.14
CA ILE A 700 -7.53 -11.50 -14.35
C ILE A 700 -8.72 -12.45 -14.38
N GLY A 701 -9.21 -12.82 -13.20
CA GLY A 701 -10.32 -13.73 -13.04
C GLY A 701 -11.22 -13.31 -11.89
N PHE A 702 -12.41 -13.91 -11.84
CA PHE A 702 -13.40 -13.62 -10.83
C PHE A 702 -14.31 -14.82 -10.54
N THR A 703 -14.78 -14.87 -9.30
CA THR A 703 -15.93 -15.66 -8.85
C THR A 703 -17.17 -14.74 -8.79
N SER A 704 -18.30 -15.23 -8.26
CA SER A 704 -19.52 -14.42 -8.12
C SER A 704 -19.38 -13.22 -7.18
N ASN A 705 -18.34 -13.17 -6.35
CA ASN A 705 -18.15 -12.18 -5.29
C ASN A 705 -16.76 -11.51 -5.27
N ILE A 706 -15.70 -12.16 -5.76
CA ILE A 706 -14.32 -11.63 -5.73
C ILE A 706 -13.72 -11.60 -7.13
N VAL A 707 -13.08 -10.50 -7.50
CA VAL A 707 -12.19 -10.39 -8.65
C VAL A 707 -10.74 -10.29 -8.17
N ALA A 708 -9.83 -10.93 -8.88
CA ALA A 708 -8.39 -10.78 -8.63
C ALA A 708 -7.60 -10.75 -9.94
N GLY A 709 -6.53 -9.97 -9.95
CA GLY A 709 -5.65 -9.82 -11.10
C GLY A 709 -4.19 -9.84 -10.71
N CYS A 710 -3.38 -10.38 -11.61
CA CYS A 710 -1.93 -10.48 -11.48
C CYS A 710 -1.25 -10.05 -12.79
N TYR A 711 -0.16 -9.32 -12.67
CA TYR A 711 0.73 -8.92 -13.76
C TYR A 711 2.18 -9.20 -13.38
N LEU A 712 2.98 -9.75 -14.31
CA LEU A 712 4.44 -9.87 -14.18
C LEU A 712 5.15 -9.29 -15.41
N GLY A 713 6.27 -8.60 -15.16
CA GLY A 713 7.12 -8.00 -16.19
C GLY A 713 8.30 -7.23 -15.58
N TYR A 714 9.18 -6.70 -16.43
CA TYR A 714 10.30 -5.87 -15.97
C TYR A 714 9.92 -4.39 -15.96
N ASP A 715 10.49 -3.64 -15.01
CA ASP A 715 10.25 -2.19 -14.93
C ASP A 715 10.58 -1.47 -16.24
N GLN A 716 11.74 -1.80 -16.81
CA GLN A 716 12.07 -1.49 -18.20
C GLN A 716 11.60 -2.65 -19.09
N PRO A 717 10.59 -2.45 -19.96
CA PRO A 717 10.01 -3.53 -20.75
C PRO A 717 11.06 -4.31 -21.56
N ARG A 718 11.22 -5.59 -21.23
CA ARG A 718 12.06 -6.54 -21.97
C ARG A 718 11.43 -7.93 -21.91
N THR A 719 11.80 -8.80 -22.84
CA THR A 719 11.20 -10.13 -22.95
C THR A 719 11.36 -10.97 -21.69
N LEU A 720 10.29 -11.64 -21.27
CA LEU A 720 10.32 -12.67 -20.23
C LEU A 720 10.75 -14.05 -20.78
N GLY A 721 10.98 -14.16 -22.08
CA GLY A 721 11.36 -15.38 -22.77
C GLY A 721 10.17 -16.19 -23.28
N ALA A 722 10.47 -17.16 -24.17
CA ALA A 722 9.47 -17.89 -24.95
C ALA A 722 8.53 -18.82 -24.16
N ASN A 723 8.71 -18.96 -22.84
CA ASN A 723 7.86 -19.81 -21.99
C ASN A 723 7.02 -18.99 -20.97
N ALA A 724 7.09 -17.66 -21.04
CA ALA A 724 6.37 -16.77 -20.15
C ALA A 724 4.99 -16.45 -20.71
N TYR A 725 3.96 -16.95 -20.03
CA TYR A 725 2.56 -16.73 -20.39
C TYR A 725 1.75 -16.36 -19.14
N GLY A 726 0.63 -15.66 -19.34
CA GLY A 726 -0.32 -15.42 -18.26
C GLY A 726 -0.75 -16.71 -17.55
N GLY A 727 -0.92 -17.80 -18.33
CA GLY A 727 -1.27 -19.12 -17.82
C GLY A 727 -0.18 -19.82 -17.01
N THR A 728 1.09 -19.47 -17.17
CA THR A 728 2.21 -20.12 -16.46
C THR A 728 2.72 -19.31 -15.27
N LEU A 729 2.60 -17.99 -15.32
CA LEU A 729 3.16 -17.08 -14.32
C LEU A 729 2.09 -16.45 -13.41
N CYS A 730 0.96 -16.00 -13.97
CA CYS A 730 -0.07 -15.27 -13.20
C CYS A 730 -1.21 -16.16 -12.70
N VAL A 731 -1.58 -17.20 -13.45
CA VAL A 731 -2.62 -18.17 -13.04
C VAL A 731 -2.29 -18.87 -11.71
N PRO A 732 -1.04 -19.33 -11.45
CA PRO A 732 -0.70 -19.89 -10.14
C PRO A 732 -0.91 -18.91 -8.99
N VAL A 733 -0.49 -17.64 -9.16
CA VAL A 733 -0.66 -16.57 -8.15
C VAL A 733 -2.14 -16.35 -7.86
N PHE A 734 -2.96 -16.23 -8.90
CA PHE A 734 -4.41 -16.09 -8.76
C PHE A 734 -5.02 -17.30 -8.05
N ASN A 735 -4.65 -18.51 -8.45
CA ASN A 735 -5.22 -19.73 -7.89
C ASN A 735 -4.90 -19.87 -6.40
N GLU A 736 -3.65 -19.65 -6.00
CA GLU A 736 -3.23 -19.71 -4.59
C GLU A 736 -4.02 -18.71 -3.73
N PHE A 737 -4.10 -17.44 -4.16
CA PHE A 737 -4.88 -16.44 -3.45
C PHE A 737 -6.37 -16.80 -3.37
N MET A 738 -6.96 -17.20 -4.49
CA MET A 738 -8.39 -17.45 -4.57
C MET A 738 -8.81 -18.72 -3.83
N GLN A 739 -7.91 -19.69 -3.61
CA GLN A 739 -8.21 -20.83 -2.73
C GLN A 739 -8.48 -20.37 -1.30
N GLU A 740 -7.70 -19.43 -0.77
CA GLU A 740 -7.92 -18.87 0.57
C GLU A 740 -9.12 -17.91 0.59
N ALA A 741 -9.27 -17.08 -0.44
CA ALA A 741 -10.42 -16.17 -0.54
C ALA A 741 -11.76 -16.92 -0.63
N VAL A 742 -11.83 -18.03 -1.37
CA VAL A 742 -13.04 -18.86 -1.47
C VAL A 742 -13.34 -19.60 -0.17
N LYS A 743 -12.32 -19.99 0.62
CA LYS A 743 -12.55 -20.55 1.97
C LYS A 743 -13.18 -19.52 2.91
N GLU A 744 -12.76 -18.26 2.79
CA GLU A 744 -13.24 -17.16 3.64
C GLU A 744 -14.63 -16.65 3.22
N PHE A 745 -14.81 -16.34 1.93
CA PHE A 745 -16.00 -15.65 1.41
C PHE A 745 -16.96 -16.56 0.64
N GLY A 746 -16.58 -17.81 0.36
CA GLY A 746 -17.34 -18.71 -0.49
C GLY A 746 -17.43 -18.23 -1.95
N GLY A 747 -18.40 -18.79 -2.67
CA GLY A 747 -18.74 -18.40 -4.03
C GLY A 747 -19.96 -19.18 -4.50
N THR A 748 -20.73 -18.59 -5.40
CA THR A 748 -21.96 -19.18 -5.94
C THR A 748 -21.85 -19.31 -7.46
N VAL A 749 -22.81 -20.00 -8.07
CA VAL A 749 -23.00 -19.90 -9.51
C VAL A 749 -23.27 -18.44 -9.91
N PHE A 750 -22.86 -18.07 -11.13
CA PHE A 750 -23.15 -16.75 -11.69
C PHE A 750 -24.65 -16.59 -11.90
N LYS A 751 -25.19 -15.44 -11.46
CA LYS A 751 -26.62 -15.16 -11.52
C LYS A 751 -27.07 -14.98 -12.97
N VAL A 752 -28.01 -15.79 -13.41
CA VAL A 752 -28.66 -15.64 -14.72
C VAL A 752 -29.63 -14.46 -14.66
N PRO A 753 -29.51 -13.44 -15.53
CA PRO A 753 -30.46 -12.33 -15.60
C PRO A 753 -31.81 -12.78 -16.21
N PRO A 754 -32.90 -12.02 -16.03
CA PRO A 754 -34.14 -12.23 -16.79
C PRO A 754 -34.00 -11.73 -18.25
N GLY A 755 -34.92 -12.14 -19.13
CA GLY A 755 -35.02 -11.65 -20.52
C GLY A 755 -34.29 -12.48 -21.57
N GLY A 756 -34.07 -13.76 -21.29
CA GLY A 756 -33.40 -14.70 -22.18
C GLY A 756 -33.64 -16.15 -21.81
N HIS A 757 -33.20 -17.06 -22.67
CA HIS A 757 -33.41 -18.50 -22.57
C HIS A 757 -32.17 -19.29 -23.00
N PHE A 758 -32.06 -20.53 -22.54
CA PHE A 758 -30.95 -21.42 -22.90
C PHE A 758 -31.26 -22.23 -24.16
N VAL A 759 -30.27 -22.34 -25.05
CA VAL A 759 -30.32 -23.16 -26.26
C VAL A 759 -29.04 -24.00 -26.34
N ASN A 760 -29.18 -25.29 -26.62
CA ASN A 760 -28.01 -26.15 -26.83
C ASN A 760 -27.36 -25.82 -28.17
N ILE A 761 -26.05 -25.63 -28.16
CA ILE A 761 -25.24 -25.45 -29.37
C ILE A 761 -24.07 -26.42 -29.39
N ASP A 762 -23.60 -26.77 -30.59
CA ASP A 762 -22.29 -27.39 -30.76
C ASP A 762 -21.21 -26.29 -30.71
N ARG A 763 -20.31 -26.39 -29.73
CA ARG A 763 -19.29 -25.36 -29.47
C ARG A 763 -18.29 -25.12 -30.61
N PHE A 764 -18.15 -26.04 -31.57
CA PHE A 764 -17.19 -25.92 -32.66
C PHE A 764 -17.82 -25.35 -33.92
N SER A 765 -19.03 -25.78 -34.24
CA SER A 765 -19.77 -25.36 -35.43
C SER A 765 -20.69 -24.17 -35.20
N GLY A 766 -21.11 -23.93 -33.95
CA GLY A 766 -22.16 -22.97 -33.61
C GLY A 766 -23.55 -23.46 -33.99
N ALA A 767 -23.69 -24.69 -34.49
CA ALA A 767 -24.97 -25.25 -34.87
C ALA A 767 -25.89 -25.37 -33.66
N ILE A 768 -27.13 -24.93 -33.82
CA ILE A 768 -28.19 -25.11 -32.82
C ILE A 768 -28.56 -26.59 -32.79
N LEU A 769 -28.62 -27.14 -31.59
CA LEU A 769 -28.93 -28.54 -31.33
C LEU A 769 -30.29 -28.67 -30.66
N GLY A 770 -30.86 -29.87 -30.70
CA GLY A 770 -32.10 -30.18 -30.00
C GLY A 770 -31.97 -30.04 -28.46
N PRO A 771 -33.10 -29.89 -27.75
CA PRO A 771 -33.10 -29.72 -26.29
C PRO A 771 -32.49 -30.93 -25.54
N ASP A 772 -32.58 -32.12 -26.11
CA ASP A 772 -32.05 -33.37 -25.53
C ASP A 772 -30.63 -33.74 -26.01
N ALA A 773 -29.95 -32.84 -26.73
CA ALA A 773 -28.62 -33.10 -27.26
C ALA A 773 -27.61 -33.38 -26.14
N LYS A 774 -26.79 -34.42 -26.31
CA LYS A 774 -25.73 -34.82 -25.39
C LYS A 774 -24.44 -35.07 -26.15
N GLY A 775 -23.30 -34.75 -25.52
CA GLY A 775 -21.97 -35.01 -26.06
C GLY A 775 -20.95 -34.00 -25.57
N ASP A 776 -19.67 -34.30 -25.77
CA ASP A 776 -18.56 -33.50 -25.24
C ASP A 776 -18.49 -32.07 -25.79
N ASN A 777 -19.17 -31.81 -26.90
CA ASN A 777 -19.21 -30.52 -27.60
C ASN A 777 -20.52 -29.75 -27.38
N VAL A 778 -21.51 -30.35 -26.72
CA VAL A 778 -22.80 -29.71 -26.45
C VAL A 778 -22.64 -28.76 -25.27
N ILE A 779 -23.05 -27.50 -25.46
CA ILE A 779 -23.11 -26.50 -24.39
C ILE A 779 -24.46 -25.78 -24.44
N ALA A 780 -25.04 -25.54 -23.27
CA ALA A 780 -26.20 -24.67 -23.13
C ALA A 780 -25.74 -23.21 -23.15
N GLU A 781 -26.16 -22.48 -24.18
CA GLU A 781 -25.83 -21.08 -24.40
C GLU A 781 -27.03 -20.21 -24.09
N TYR A 782 -26.81 -19.07 -23.44
CA TYR A 782 -27.88 -18.15 -23.05
C TYR A 782 -28.09 -17.09 -24.15
N PHE A 783 -29.31 -16.99 -24.66
CA PHE A 783 -29.69 -16.05 -25.72
C PHE A 783 -30.74 -15.05 -25.24
N ARG A 784 -30.69 -13.84 -25.79
CA ARG A 784 -31.67 -12.79 -25.50
C ARG A 784 -33.02 -13.13 -26.14
N ASP A 785 -34.11 -12.87 -25.42
CA ASP A 785 -35.46 -13.06 -25.96
C ASP A 785 -35.67 -12.19 -27.21
N GLY A 786 -36.27 -12.76 -28.26
CA GLY A 786 -36.49 -12.10 -29.54
C GLY A 786 -35.25 -11.98 -30.45
N GLN A 787 -34.08 -12.48 -30.03
CA GLN A 787 -32.91 -12.53 -30.90
C GLN A 787 -33.09 -13.59 -31.99
N ASN A 788 -32.87 -13.22 -33.26
CA ASN A 788 -33.03 -14.16 -34.36
C ASN A 788 -31.92 -15.21 -34.35
N LEU A 789 -32.31 -16.48 -34.20
CA LEU A 789 -31.44 -17.65 -34.22
C LEU A 789 -31.42 -18.36 -35.59
N THR A 790 -32.21 -17.88 -36.56
CA THR A 790 -32.26 -18.43 -37.92
C THR A 790 -31.23 -17.74 -38.83
N GLY A 791 -30.26 -18.53 -39.31
CA GLY A 791 -29.13 -18.06 -40.12
C GLY A 791 -27.92 -17.66 -39.26
N LEU A 792 -26.81 -18.38 -39.39
CA LEU A 792 -25.57 -18.04 -38.70
C LEU A 792 -25.00 -16.74 -39.29
N MET A 793 -24.94 -15.68 -38.48
CA MET A 793 -24.25 -14.44 -38.85
C MET A 793 -22.75 -14.74 -39.05
N LEU A 794 -22.24 -14.51 -40.26
CA LEU A 794 -20.82 -14.66 -40.62
C LEU A 794 -20.12 -13.30 -40.59
N VAL A 795 -19.02 -13.21 -39.84
CA VAL A 795 -18.23 -11.99 -39.64
C VAL A 795 -16.83 -12.17 -40.25
N ASP A 796 -16.58 -11.51 -41.38
CA ASP A 796 -15.24 -11.39 -41.98
C ASP A 796 -14.61 -10.00 -41.73
N GLY A 797 -15.34 -9.04 -41.19
CA GLY A 797 -14.83 -7.69 -40.93
C GLY A 797 -14.45 -6.90 -42.20
N GLY A 798 -14.94 -7.30 -43.38
CA GLY A 798 -14.68 -6.61 -44.64
C GLY A 798 -13.28 -6.83 -45.23
N PHE A 799 -12.54 -7.86 -44.77
CA PHE A 799 -11.22 -8.20 -45.33
C PHE A 799 -11.29 -8.97 -46.67
N GLY A 800 -12.49 -9.34 -47.13
CA GLY A 800 -12.78 -9.63 -48.54
C GLY A 800 -12.22 -10.95 -49.06
N ARG A 801 -12.03 -11.95 -48.19
CA ARG A 801 -11.54 -13.29 -48.61
C ARG A 801 -12.50 -14.45 -48.32
N ALA A 802 -13.53 -14.22 -47.53
CA ALA A 802 -14.60 -15.18 -47.32
C ALA A 802 -15.69 -14.98 -48.37
N ASP A 803 -15.66 -15.73 -49.48
CA ASP A 803 -16.88 -15.94 -50.26
C ASP A 803 -17.75 -16.94 -49.47
N PRO A 804 -18.95 -16.53 -48.99
CA PRO A 804 -19.82 -17.38 -48.18
C PRO A 804 -20.17 -18.71 -48.87
N GLY A 805 -20.07 -18.76 -50.21
CA GLY A 805 -20.37 -19.94 -51.02
C GLY A 805 -19.23 -20.95 -51.18
N THR A 806 -17.98 -20.60 -50.86
CA THR A 806 -16.80 -21.47 -51.10
C THR A 806 -16.06 -21.91 -49.84
N LEU A 807 -16.49 -21.46 -48.66
CA LEU A 807 -15.89 -21.91 -47.41
C LEU A 807 -16.33 -23.35 -47.12
N PRO A 808 -15.41 -24.34 -47.02
CA PRO A 808 -15.78 -25.67 -46.57
C PRO A 808 -16.28 -25.54 -45.12
N LEU A 809 -17.59 -25.68 -44.96
CA LEU A 809 -18.29 -25.38 -43.70
C LEU A 809 -17.73 -26.18 -42.52
N PHE A 810 -17.10 -27.34 -42.73
CA PHE A 810 -16.49 -28.12 -41.66
C PHE A 810 -15.32 -28.98 -42.18
N THR A 811 -14.09 -28.70 -41.74
CA THR A 811 -13.00 -29.68 -41.78
C THR A 811 -12.47 -29.90 -40.37
N GLN A 812 -12.93 -30.99 -39.75
CA GLN A 812 -12.24 -31.57 -38.60
C GLN A 812 -10.84 -31.99 -39.07
N ALA A 813 -9.77 -31.42 -38.51
CA ALA A 813 -8.45 -32.02 -38.65
C ALA A 813 -8.51 -33.40 -37.98
N ARG A 814 -8.78 -34.46 -38.76
CA ARG A 814 -8.73 -35.84 -38.28
C ARG A 814 -7.27 -36.23 -38.11
N ASP A 815 -6.82 -36.36 -36.87
CA ASP A 815 -5.58 -37.08 -36.54
C ASP A 815 -5.79 -38.58 -36.81
N GLY A 816 -5.60 -39.00 -38.07
CA GLY A 816 -5.60 -40.40 -38.46
C GLY A 816 -4.25 -41.06 -38.17
N GLY A 817 -4.13 -41.75 -37.04
CA GLY A 817 -3.01 -42.65 -36.76
C GLY A 817 -3.12 -43.94 -37.58
N GLN A 818 -2.05 -44.34 -38.26
CA GLN A 818 -2.02 -45.58 -39.07
C GLN A 818 -1.71 -46.78 -38.15
N ALA A 819 -2.59 -47.79 -38.15
CA ALA A 819 -2.38 -49.02 -37.41
C ALA A 819 -1.48 -49.98 -38.19
N VAL A 820 -0.43 -50.50 -37.55
CA VAL A 820 0.48 -51.49 -38.14
C VAL A 820 0.53 -52.73 -37.24
N THR A 821 0.42 -53.90 -37.85
CA THR A 821 0.51 -55.19 -37.14
C THR A 821 1.99 -55.60 -37.05
N THR A 822 2.50 -55.83 -35.84
CA THR A 822 3.88 -56.26 -35.63
C THR A 822 4.06 -57.74 -36.00
N SER A 823 5.31 -58.18 -36.18
CA SER A 823 5.68 -59.58 -36.48
C SER A 823 5.27 -60.60 -35.40
N THR A 824 4.75 -60.15 -34.27
CA THR A 824 4.16 -60.96 -33.19
C THR A 824 2.64 -61.05 -33.24
N GLY A 825 1.98 -60.49 -34.27
CA GLY A 825 0.53 -60.56 -34.47
C GLY A 825 -0.29 -59.51 -33.70
N GLN A 826 0.34 -58.60 -32.95
CA GLN A 826 -0.37 -57.53 -32.25
C GLN A 826 -0.57 -56.30 -33.15
N LYS A 827 -1.81 -55.81 -33.24
CA LYS A 827 -2.11 -54.50 -33.86
C LYS A 827 -1.63 -53.39 -32.92
N ARG A 828 -0.65 -52.60 -33.34
CA ARG A 828 -0.26 -51.35 -32.66
C ARG A 828 -0.56 -50.16 -33.56
N VAL A 829 -1.31 -49.19 -33.02
CA VAL A 829 -1.40 -47.86 -33.64
C VAL A 829 -0.06 -47.18 -33.40
N ILE A 830 0.67 -46.85 -34.47
CA ILE A 830 1.88 -46.05 -34.33
C ILE A 830 1.40 -44.60 -34.21
N PRO A 831 1.45 -43.95 -33.04
CA PRO A 831 1.27 -42.51 -33.00
C PRO A 831 2.40 -41.89 -33.83
N LYS A 832 2.07 -40.98 -34.76
CA LYS A 832 3.10 -40.08 -35.31
C LYS A 832 3.83 -39.44 -34.13
N LYS A 833 5.15 -39.24 -34.26
CA LYS A 833 5.98 -38.48 -33.30
C LYS A 833 5.14 -37.37 -32.68
N ALA A 834 5.07 -37.35 -31.34
CA ALA A 834 4.31 -36.37 -30.59
C ALA A 834 4.56 -34.97 -31.18
N ASP A 835 3.55 -34.45 -31.88
CA ASP A 835 3.56 -33.08 -32.36
C ASP A 835 3.14 -32.18 -31.19
N PHE A 836 3.61 -30.94 -31.18
CA PHE A 836 3.48 -29.93 -30.11
C PHE A 836 2.01 -29.49 -29.88
N GLY A 837 1.09 -30.43 -29.64
CA GLY A 837 -0.37 -30.25 -29.65
C GLY A 837 -1.05 -30.22 -28.27
N THR A 838 -0.30 -30.36 -27.18
CA THR A 838 -0.82 -30.20 -25.81
C THR A 838 -0.25 -28.98 -25.08
N LEU A 839 0.55 -28.16 -25.76
CA LEU A 839 0.99 -26.87 -25.23
C LEU A 839 -0.10 -25.82 -25.46
N SER A 840 -0.68 -25.39 -24.34
CA SER A 840 -1.47 -24.16 -24.17
C SER A 840 -0.95 -23.06 -25.09
N SER A 841 -1.87 -22.49 -25.88
CA SER A 841 -1.68 -21.33 -26.75
C SER A 841 -0.86 -20.24 -26.06
N GLY A 842 0.38 -20.14 -26.51
CA GLY A 842 1.39 -19.26 -26.00
C GLY A 842 2.68 -19.66 -26.68
N GLY A 843 3.06 -18.94 -27.73
CA GLY A 843 4.28 -19.22 -28.48
C GLY A 843 4.39 -18.38 -29.73
N LEU A 844 5.28 -17.38 -29.68
CA LEU A 844 5.92 -16.67 -30.81
C LEU A 844 5.00 -15.94 -31.82
N TYR A 845 5.12 -14.61 -31.85
CA TYR A 845 4.73 -13.75 -32.99
C TYR A 845 5.93 -13.55 -33.91
#